data_AF-A0A7X9PF98-F1
#
_entry.id   AF-A0A7X9PF98-F1
#
_cell.length_a   1.000
_cell.length_b   1.000
_cell.length_c   1.000
_cell.angle_alpha   90.00
_cell.angle_beta   90.00
_cell.angle_gamma   90.00
#
_symmetry.space_group_name_H-M   'P 1'
#
loop_
_entity.id
_entity.type
_entity.pdbx_description
1 polymer ?
#
loop_
_entity_poly.entity_id
_entity_poly.type
_entity_poly.pdbx_seq_one_letter_code
_entity_poly.pdbx_strand_id
1 'polypeptide(L)'
;RLAEAFRNIASMISSSLNTNDMLDILLAQLSRLIPMDAGNVFAIEGDTARIIRTKEYDKFGIALPSNAEEFKFSISATPNLRRIIESRQAIIIPDTHTDPEWTTNRISEHFHSWIGAPVLIDDQIAYIFSLDKVEADFYTSAHLENFESFCEEISLSIQKARLFESDRKRIRELEILQSTLTAISSQLEINHLLNEILNRALELLESSSGTLALYEPETHTFRLAVNSPADLAVKDSRVSAEQGIMGEIYRTRLPLVLDDYSSWPQRIEKFVPSFPHAVLAVPLNAGSELIGALIIGSQDSNSFYSQDDTRLLSLFAQQATIAISNARLFADAQARAHEAETLQKASAIIASSLEQRPTLHQILKQLARVISYDSAAILLLHGEELELVQGNGFEDQNELIGLRISLTQNQPGAEVCRQKKPLIVNNLPAEYPSFYDINHHSILSWLGVPLIYKGRIIGILSLDSLEDNHFTEKHAKMASAFADQVAVVLENTRLYESAIDSARQFSALYDLSNRISLDLHPQEVYQAIHNAAQALMPCDCFYLSLYDKETRLIQDVYMIDNGVMQKNGSRALGQGLFSLAIKQNRSLIYNDFTAEMQEATQAIVIGAEEDPTQVRSLVVVPIRLGKEIKGVISAQSYRPNAYREEDRESLEMLATQTAIALENNSLFSKVQEMAMTDSLTNIFNRRRFFELADAEFERSHRYQHPLSIIMMDIDHFKRVNDSHGHAAGDIVLRQVAAICKSSLRTVDIFARYGGEEFVVMLPETNAEEASYTAERMRSLVARTPISLGDKSIQVTLSFGVVELDESCKNIEELLDRSDQALYASKHNGRNRVSIWQKKSA
;
A
#
# COMPACT_ATOMS: atom_id res chain seq x y z
N ARG A 1 -12.65 14.09 -88.71
CA ARG A 1 -13.99 13.49 -88.87
C ARG A 1 -14.14 12.22 -88.02
N LEU A 2 -13.33 11.16 -88.21
CA LEU A 2 -13.33 9.96 -87.36
C LEU A 2 -13.15 10.25 -85.85
N ALA A 3 -12.11 11.01 -85.46
CA ALA A 3 -11.88 11.36 -84.06
C ALA A 3 -12.99 12.20 -83.40
N GLU A 4 -13.78 12.93 -84.19
CA GLU A 4 -14.92 13.71 -83.70
C GLU A 4 -16.15 12.84 -83.55
N ALA A 5 -16.37 11.90 -84.47
CA ALA A 5 -17.39 10.86 -84.35
C ALA A 5 -17.15 10.00 -83.09
N PHE A 6 -15.90 9.58 -82.82
CA PHE A 6 -15.56 8.79 -81.63
C PHE A 6 -15.81 9.54 -80.30
N ARG A 7 -15.44 10.82 -80.21
CA ARG A 7 -15.76 11.63 -79.02
C ARG A 7 -17.26 11.77 -78.79
N ASN A 8 -18.04 11.91 -79.86
CA ASN A 8 -19.50 12.00 -79.76
C ASN A 8 -20.12 10.67 -79.31
N ILE A 9 -19.59 9.53 -79.73
CA ILE A 9 -20.03 8.19 -79.28
C ILE A 9 -19.87 8.04 -77.77
N ALA A 10 -18.68 8.33 -77.23
CA ALA A 10 -18.43 8.22 -75.78
C ALA A 10 -19.35 9.12 -74.95
N SER A 11 -19.59 10.35 -75.41
CA SER A 11 -20.53 11.28 -74.76
C SER A 11 -21.98 10.79 -74.81
N MET A 12 -22.42 10.19 -75.93
CA MET A 12 -23.79 9.72 -76.10
C MET A 12 -24.06 8.47 -75.26
N ILE A 13 -23.13 7.51 -75.25
CA ILE A 13 -23.23 6.29 -74.43
C ILE A 13 -23.29 6.64 -72.94
N SER A 14 -22.52 7.64 -72.49
CA SER A 14 -22.54 8.10 -71.09
C SER A 14 -23.84 8.82 -70.70
N SER A 15 -24.65 9.26 -71.68
CA SER A 15 -25.84 10.08 -71.46
C SER A 15 -27.18 9.34 -71.67
N SER A 16 -27.16 8.18 -72.34
CA SER A 16 -28.37 7.42 -72.66
C SER A 16 -28.56 6.25 -71.70
N LEU A 17 -29.70 6.22 -70.99
CA LEU A 17 -30.09 5.14 -70.07
C LEU A 17 -30.76 3.95 -70.79
N ASN A 18 -30.99 4.05 -72.11
CA ASN A 18 -31.69 3.03 -72.88
C ASN A 18 -30.78 2.44 -73.97
N THR A 19 -30.42 1.16 -73.81
CA THR A 19 -29.57 0.39 -74.73
C THR A 19 -30.09 0.40 -76.16
N ASN A 20 -31.41 0.41 -76.31
CA ASN A 20 -32.09 0.41 -77.60
C ASN A 20 -31.87 1.72 -78.37
N ASP A 21 -32.10 2.86 -77.71
CA ASP A 21 -31.92 4.19 -78.31
C ASP A 21 -30.44 4.46 -78.63
N MET A 22 -29.54 3.93 -77.81
CA MET A 22 -28.09 3.98 -78.04
C MET A 22 -27.71 3.27 -79.35
N LEU A 23 -28.19 2.05 -79.58
CA LEU A 23 -27.86 1.28 -80.79
C LEU A 23 -28.40 1.93 -82.07
N ASP A 24 -29.59 2.54 -82.01
CA ASP A 24 -30.16 3.31 -83.12
C ASP A 24 -29.30 4.53 -83.48
N ILE A 25 -28.80 5.25 -82.46
CA ILE A 25 -27.88 6.36 -82.66
C ILE A 25 -26.55 5.88 -83.25
N LEU A 26 -26.02 4.74 -82.78
CA LEU A 26 -24.77 4.16 -83.29
C LEU A 26 -24.88 3.75 -84.76
N LEU A 27 -25.95 3.05 -85.16
CA LEU A 27 -26.23 2.77 -86.58
C LEU A 27 -26.34 4.06 -87.41
N ALA A 28 -26.92 5.12 -86.83
CA ALA A 28 -27.05 6.39 -87.53
C ALA A 28 -25.73 7.15 -87.71
N GLN A 29 -24.78 7.01 -86.78
CA GLN A 29 -23.42 7.54 -86.95
C GLN A 29 -22.62 6.72 -87.93
N LEU A 30 -22.75 5.39 -87.86
CA LEU A 30 -22.05 4.48 -88.75
C LEU A 30 -22.39 4.76 -90.22
N SER A 31 -23.66 5.00 -90.53
CA SER A 31 -24.11 5.36 -91.89
C SER A 31 -23.55 6.69 -92.42
N ARG A 32 -22.98 7.54 -91.55
CA ARG A 32 -22.31 8.79 -91.94
C ARG A 32 -20.82 8.59 -92.16
N LEU A 33 -20.25 7.52 -91.59
CA LEU A 33 -18.83 7.18 -91.66
C LEU A 33 -18.53 6.26 -92.84
N ILE A 34 -19.40 5.27 -93.07
CA ILE A 34 -19.27 4.28 -94.14
C ILE A 34 -20.55 4.36 -94.99
N PRO A 35 -20.45 4.64 -96.30
CA PRO A 35 -21.62 4.62 -97.16
C PRO A 35 -22.24 3.23 -97.18
N MET A 36 -23.54 3.16 -96.97
CA MET A 36 -24.33 1.93 -96.92
C MET A 36 -25.72 2.20 -97.50
N ASP A 37 -26.38 1.20 -98.06
CA ASP A 37 -27.78 1.29 -98.47
C ASP A 37 -28.72 0.83 -97.36
N ALA A 38 -28.29 -0.13 -96.55
CA ALA A 38 -28.97 -0.59 -95.34
C ALA A 38 -27.96 -1.07 -94.28
N GLY A 39 -28.40 -1.23 -93.03
CA GLY A 39 -27.56 -1.78 -91.96
C GLY A 39 -28.34 -2.20 -90.72
N ASN A 40 -27.81 -3.15 -89.96
CA ASN A 40 -28.51 -3.76 -88.83
C ASN A 40 -27.55 -4.10 -87.66
N VAL A 41 -28.14 -4.44 -86.51
CA VAL A 41 -27.42 -4.96 -85.33
C VAL A 41 -28.05 -6.28 -84.89
N PHE A 42 -27.24 -7.32 -84.80
CA PHE A 42 -27.57 -8.57 -84.14
C PHE A 42 -27.23 -8.50 -82.66
N ALA A 43 -28.14 -8.91 -81.78
CA ALA A 43 -27.82 -9.31 -80.40
C ALA A 43 -27.50 -10.80 -80.36
N ILE A 44 -26.44 -11.15 -79.64
CA ILE A 44 -25.95 -12.52 -79.52
C ILE A 44 -26.36 -13.08 -78.17
N GLU A 45 -27.12 -14.17 -78.18
CA GLU A 45 -27.59 -14.90 -77.00
C GLU A 45 -27.40 -16.40 -77.26
N GLY A 46 -26.29 -16.98 -76.75
CA GLY A 46 -25.95 -18.39 -77.00
C GLY A 46 -25.64 -18.67 -78.48
N ASP A 47 -26.30 -19.68 -79.07
CA ASP A 47 -26.20 -20.02 -80.51
C ASP A 47 -27.18 -19.20 -81.39
N THR A 48 -27.85 -18.18 -80.84
CA THR A 48 -28.82 -17.37 -81.57
C THR A 48 -28.32 -15.94 -81.77
N ALA A 49 -28.36 -15.48 -83.02
CA ALA A 49 -28.19 -14.09 -83.39
C ALA A 49 -29.53 -13.51 -83.82
N ARG A 50 -30.01 -12.47 -83.13
CA ARG A 50 -31.30 -11.83 -83.41
C ARG A 50 -31.09 -10.40 -83.87
N ILE A 51 -31.66 -10.02 -85.01
CA ILE A 51 -31.65 -8.61 -85.39
C ILE A 51 -32.51 -7.84 -84.39
N ILE A 52 -31.87 -6.93 -83.66
CA ILE A 52 -32.53 -6.08 -82.69
C ILE A 52 -32.73 -4.67 -83.20
N ARG A 53 -31.96 -4.22 -84.21
CA ARG A 53 -32.06 -2.89 -84.82
C ARG A 53 -31.74 -2.92 -86.31
N THR A 54 -32.38 -2.04 -87.07
CA THR A 54 -32.21 -1.90 -88.51
C THR A 54 -32.24 -0.43 -88.92
N LYS A 55 -31.61 -0.09 -90.04
CA LYS A 55 -31.65 1.22 -90.66
C LYS A 55 -31.77 1.13 -92.18
N GLU A 56 -32.62 1.97 -92.77
CA GLU A 56 -32.86 2.10 -94.22
C GLU A 56 -33.42 0.86 -94.96
N TYR A 57 -33.64 -0.26 -94.26
CA TYR A 57 -34.26 -1.47 -94.80
C TYR A 57 -35.70 -1.26 -95.31
N ASP A 58 -36.44 -0.31 -94.73
CA ASP A 58 -37.81 0.02 -95.14
C ASP A 58 -37.91 0.44 -96.62
N LYS A 59 -36.83 1.02 -97.19
CA LYS A 59 -36.76 1.42 -98.61
C LYS A 59 -36.83 0.23 -99.58
N PHE A 60 -36.49 -0.95 -99.10
CA PHE A 60 -36.53 -2.21 -99.83
C PHE A 60 -37.79 -3.01 -99.51
N GLY A 61 -38.78 -2.41 -98.82
CA GLY A 61 -40.01 -3.08 -98.40
C GLY A 61 -39.81 -4.04 -97.22
N ILE A 62 -38.70 -3.92 -96.50
CA ILE A 62 -38.34 -4.75 -95.35
C ILE A 62 -38.59 -3.93 -94.08
N ALA A 63 -39.80 -4.02 -93.55
CA ALA A 63 -40.11 -3.51 -92.21
C ALA A 63 -39.83 -4.61 -91.18
N LEU A 64 -39.23 -4.28 -90.04
CA LEU A 64 -39.15 -5.19 -88.89
C LEU A 64 -40.59 -5.57 -88.45
N PRO A 65 -41.06 -6.82 -88.63
CA PRO A 65 -42.35 -7.20 -88.09
C PRO A 65 -42.23 -7.29 -86.56
N SER A 66 -43.31 -6.95 -85.86
CA SER A 66 -43.44 -7.11 -84.41
C SER A 66 -43.31 -8.56 -83.92
N ASN A 67 -43.22 -9.55 -84.83
CA ASN A 67 -42.97 -10.95 -84.53
C ASN A 67 -41.47 -11.28 -84.64
N ALA A 68 -40.85 -11.54 -83.48
CA ALA A 68 -39.42 -11.75 -83.30
C ALA A 68 -38.83 -13.07 -83.87
N GLU A 69 -39.59 -13.88 -84.61
CA GLU A 69 -39.10 -15.18 -85.12
C GLU A 69 -38.47 -15.12 -86.52
N GLU A 70 -38.89 -14.22 -87.40
CA GLU A 70 -38.39 -14.16 -88.80
C GLU A 70 -36.95 -13.66 -88.94
N PHE A 71 -36.39 -13.03 -87.90
CA PHE A 71 -35.04 -12.41 -87.93
C PHE A 71 -34.12 -12.96 -86.84
N LYS A 72 -34.34 -14.23 -86.47
CA LYS A 72 -33.45 -15.02 -85.63
C LYS A 72 -32.67 -15.99 -86.51
N PHE A 73 -31.36 -15.98 -86.34
CA PHE A 73 -30.43 -16.82 -87.06
C PHE A 73 -29.75 -17.74 -86.05
N SER A 74 -29.66 -19.03 -86.35
CA SER A 74 -28.69 -19.89 -85.67
C SER A 74 -27.29 -19.49 -86.14
N ILE A 75 -26.33 -19.46 -85.22
CA ILE A 75 -24.92 -19.09 -85.48
C ILE A 75 -24.15 -20.30 -86.04
N SER A 76 -24.40 -21.52 -85.56
CA SER A 76 -24.31 -22.72 -86.42
C SER A 76 -25.24 -22.51 -87.64
N ALA A 77 -25.35 -23.29 -88.71
CA ALA A 77 -26.18 -22.92 -89.90
C ALA A 77 -25.96 -21.57 -90.68
N THR A 78 -25.42 -20.46 -90.12
CA THR A 78 -25.19 -19.17 -90.83
C THR A 78 -23.68 -18.87 -90.93
N PRO A 79 -23.01 -19.21 -92.05
CA PRO A 79 -21.54 -19.25 -92.11
C PRO A 79 -20.85 -17.92 -91.83
N ASN A 80 -21.37 -16.81 -92.36
CA ASN A 80 -20.80 -15.47 -92.15
C ASN A 80 -20.86 -15.03 -90.67
N LEU A 81 -21.97 -15.28 -89.98
CA LEU A 81 -22.08 -14.99 -88.54
C LEU A 81 -21.17 -15.90 -87.71
N ARG A 82 -21.11 -17.19 -88.05
CA ARG A 82 -20.20 -18.14 -87.39
C ARG A 82 -18.75 -17.69 -87.51
N ARG A 83 -18.34 -17.27 -88.71
CA ARG A 83 -16.98 -16.81 -88.98
C ARG A 83 -16.65 -15.57 -88.16
N ILE A 84 -17.56 -14.61 -88.00
CA ILE A 84 -17.33 -13.45 -87.12
C ILE A 84 -17.21 -13.90 -85.66
N ILE A 85 -18.06 -14.82 -85.19
CA ILE A 85 -18.02 -15.30 -83.80
C ILE A 85 -16.72 -16.08 -83.50
N GLU A 86 -16.29 -16.95 -84.41
CA GLU A 86 -15.09 -17.79 -84.25
C GLU A 86 -13.80 -17.00 -84.43
N SER A 87 -13.71 -16.15 -85.46
CA SER A 87 -12.51 -15.34 -85.72
C SER A 87 -12.40 -14.11 -84.82
N ARG A 88 -13.54 -13.63 -84.29
CA ARG A 88 -13.67 -12.34 -83.59
C ARG A 88 -13.22 -11.14 -84.43
N GLN A 89 -13.18 -11.28 -85.75
CA GLN A 89 -12.74 -10.26 -86.70
C GLN A 89 -13.91 -9.82 -87.59
N ALA A 90 -13.81 -8.60 -88.12
CA ALA A 90 -14.77 -8.18 -89.13
C ALA A 90 -14.50 -8.89 -90.46
N ILE A 91 -15.55 -9.09 -91.24
CA ILE A 91 -15.45 -9.75 -92.54
C ILE A 91 -16.17 -8.94 -93.61
N ILE A 92 -15.63 -8.95 -94.83
CA ILE A 92 -16.28 -8.45 -96.04
C ILE A 92 -16.69 -9.64 -96.89
N ILE A 93 -17.89 -9.56 -97.44
CA ILE A 93 -18.38 -10.42 -98.52
C ILE A 93 -18.52 -9.53 -99.75
N PRO A 94 -17.60 -9.65 -100.73
CA PRO A 94 -17.55 -8.75 -101.88
C PRO A 94 -18.80 -8.84 -102.76
N ASP A 95 -19.27 -10.07 -103.04
CA ASP A 95 -20.53 -10.32 -103.75
C ASP A 95 -21.32 -11.48 -103.10
N THR A 96 -22.38 -11.16 -102.37
CA THR A 96 -23.28 -12.08 -101.66
C THR A 96 -24.03 -13.04 -102.59
N HIS A 97 -24.18 -12.72 -103.89
CA HIS A 97 -24.85 -13.59 -104.86
C HIS A 97 -23.92 -14.67 -105.42
N THR A 98 -22.60 -14.45 -105.34
CA THR A 98 -21.59 -15.40 -105.85
C THR A 98 -20.81 -16.09 -104.74
N ASP A 99 -20.91 -15.62 -103.49
CA ASP A 99 -20.23 -16.21 -102.35
C ASP A 99 -20.90 -17.55 -101.94
N PRO A 100 -20.17 -18.68 -101.98
CA PRO A 100 -20.72 -20.00 -101.67
C PRO A 100 -21.05 -20.19 -100.18
N GLU A 101 -20.56 -19.32 -99.31
CA GLU A 101 -20.81 -19.33 -97.87
C GLU A 101 -21.92 -18.33 -97.46
N TRP A 102 -22.57 -17.68 -98.42
CA TRP A 102 -23.69 -16.78 -98.16
C TRP A 102 -25.05 -17.51 -98.15
N THR A 103 -25.79 -17.33 -97.06
CA THR A 103 -27.17 -17.84 -96.97
C THR A 103 -28.13 -16.83 -97.61
N THR A 104 -28.59 -17.15 -98.82
CA THR A 104 -29.58 -16.30 -99.52
C THR A 104 -30.95 -16.37 -98.83
N ASN A 105 -31.55 -15.22 -98.59
CA ASN A 105 -32.90 -15.08 -98.06
C ASN A 105 -33.60 -13.91 -98.78
N ARG A 106 -34.91 -13.75 -98.56
CA ARG A 106 -35.73 -12.72 -99.22
C ARG A 106 -35.19 -11.28 -99.04
N ILE A 107 -34.38 -11.03 -98.02
CA ILE A 107 -33.79 -9.72 -97.73
C ILE A 107 -32.44 -9.55 -98.43
N SER A 108 -31.61 -10.59 -98.45
CA SER A 108 -30.27 -10.53 -99.04
C SER A 108 -30.26 -10.55 -100.57
N GLU A 109 -31.38 -10.85 -101.23
CA GLU A 109 -31.53 -10.71 -102.69
C GLU A 109 -31.29 -9.27 -103.19
N HIS A 110 -31.54 -8.26 -102.36
CA HIS A 110 -31.41 -6.85 -102.74
C HIS A 110 -29.99 -6.30 -102.65
N PHE A 111 -29.10 -7.00 -101.95
CA PHE A 111 -27.78 -6.49 -101.60
C PHE A 111 -26.72 -7.40 -102.20
N HIS A 112 -25.68 -6.80 -102.79
CA HIS A 112 -24.57 -7.52 -103.39
C HIS A 112 -23.31 -7.44 -102.53
N SER A 113 -23.05 -6.38 -101.77
CA SER A 113 -21.87 -6.33 -100.89
C SER A 113 -22.27 -6.22 -99.43
N TRP A 114 -21.57 -6.95 -98.56
CA TRP A 114 -21.86 -7.00 -97.13
C TRP A 114 -20.59 -6.88 -96.30
N ILE A 115 -20.69 -6.20 -95.17
CA ILE A 115 -19.62 -6.12 -94.17
C ILE A 115 -20.21 -6.30 -92.78
N GLY A 116 -19.58 -7.12 -91.94
CA GLY A 116 -20.02 -7.38 -90.57
C GLY A 116 -18.85 -7.35 -89.58
N ALA A 117 -19.07 -6.78 -88.40
CA ALA A 117 -18.05 -6.65 -87.35
C ALA A 117 -18.63 -6.91 -85.94
N PRO A 118 -17.88 -7.58 -85.05
CA PRO A 118 -18.31 -7.86 -83.69
C PRO A 118 -18.10 -6.66 -82.76
N VAL A 119 -18.98 -6.52 -81.76
CA VAL A 119 -18.83 -5.61 -80.62
C VAL A 119 -18.73 -6.46 -79.36
N LEU A 120 -17.63 -6.30 -78.62
CA LEU A 120 -17.29 -7.10 -77.46
C LEU A 120 -17.64 -6.37 -76.16
N ILE A 121 -18.22 -7.10 -75.21
CA ILE A 121 -18.47 -6.66 -73.84
C ILE A 121 -18.00 -7.81 -72.94
N ASP A 122 -17.13 -7.51 -71.97
CA ASP A 122 -16.55 -8.51 -71.04
C ASP A 122 -15.98 -9.77 -71.76
N ASP A 123 -15.19 -9.55 -72.83
CA ASP A 123 -14.59 -10.59 -73.70
C ASP A 123 -15.57 -11.55 -74.42
N GLN A 124 -16.86 -11.21 -74.41
CA GLN A 124 -17.91 -11.90 -75.15
C GLN A 124 -18.46 -11.00 -76.27
N ILE A 125 -18.76 -11.58 -77.44
CA ILE A 125 -19.40 -10.84 -78.52
C ILE A 125 -20.87 -10.65 -78.12
N ALA A 126 -21.21 -9.43 -77.73
CA ALA A 126 -22.57 -9.08 -77.33
C ALA A 126 -23.43 -8.69 -78.54
N TYR A 127 -22.82 -8.03 -79.53
CA TYR A 127 -23.50 -7.60 -80.74
C TYR A 127 -22.65 -7.84 -81.99
N ILE A 128 -23.31 -7.98 -83.14
CA ILE A 128 -22.67 -7.91 -84.47
C ILE A 128 -23.35 -6.77 -85.23
N PHE A 129 -22.58 -5.79 -85.66
CA PHE A 129 -23.05 -4.76 -86.58
C PHE A 129 -22.85 -5.25 -88.01
N SER A 130 -23.80 -4.97 -88.89
CA SER A 130 -23.62 -5.26 -90.31
C SER A 130 -24.18 -4.18 -91.21
N LEU A 131 -23.54 -3.99 -92.37
CA LEU A 131 -23.90 -3.01 -93.38
C LEU A 131 -24.02 -3.69 -94.74
N ASP A 132 -24.98 -3.23 -95.52
CA ASP A 132 -25.39 -3.81 -96.79
C ASP A 132 -25.31 -2.75 -97.91
N LYS A 133 -24.87 -3.18 -99.09
CA LYS A 133 -24.82 -2.34 -100.30
C LYS A 133 -25.40 -3.10 -101.49
N VAL A 134 -26.14 -2.41 -102.35
CA VAL A 134 -26.69 -2.96 -103.60
C VAL A 134 -25.64 -3.17 -104.70
N GLU A 135 -24.47 -2.54 -104.57
CA GLU A 135 -23.36 -2.67 -105.52
C GLU A 135 -22.42 -3.79 -105.05
N ALA A 136 -22.07 -4.72 -105.94
CA ALA A 136 -21.02 -5.72 -105.69
C ALA A 136 -19.64 -5.04 -105.56
N ASP A 137 -18.72 -5.68 -104.84
CA ASP A 137 -17.33 -5.24 -104.63
C ASP A 137 -17.20 -3.83 -104.01
N PHE A 138 -18.24 -3.34 -103.33
CA PHE A 138 -18.26 -1.98 -102.78
C PHE A 138 -17.39 -1.83 -101.52
N TYR A 139 -17.47 -2.78 -100.60
CA TYR A 139 -16.67 -2.71 -99.37
C TYR A 139 -15.22 -3.11 -99.64
N THR A 140 -14.28 -2.23 -99.28
CA THR A 140 -12.84 -2.40 -99.47
C THR A 140 -12.15 -2.61 -98.12
N SER A 141 -10.88 -3.01 -98.11
CA SER A 141 -10.09 -3.09 -96.87
C SER A 141 -10.06 -1.78 -96.07
N ALA A 142 -10.10 -0.63 -96.76
CA ALA A 142 -10.20 0.68 -96.09
C ALA A 142 -11.58 0.90 -95.42
N HIS A 143 -12.65 0.32 -95.96
CA HIS A 143 -13.96 0.29 -95.29
C HIS A 143 -13.92 -0.64 -94.07
N LEU A 144 -13.23 -1.78 -94.17
CA LEU A 144 -13.04 -2.73 -93.06
C LEU A 144 -12.34 -2.09 -91.85
N GLU A 145 -11.17 -1.48 -92.08
CA GLU A 145 -10.38 -0.85 -91.01
C GLU A 145 -11.17 0.24 -90.26
N ASN A 146 -11.93 1.06 -91.00
CA ASN A 146 -12.78 2.09 -90.40
C ASN A 146 -13.95 1.50 -89.62
N PHE A 147 -14.51 0.38 -90.09
CA PHE A 147 -15.63 -0.29 -89.44
C PHE A 147 -15.18 -1.00 -88.15
N GLU A 148 -14.06 -1.70 -88.20
CA GLU A 148 -13.44 -2.33 -87.03
C GLU A 148 -13.11 -1.31 -85.95
N SER A 149 -12.44 -0.22 -86.31
CA SER A 149 -12.12 0.87 -85.37
C SER A 149 -13.37 1.44 -84.70
N PHE A 150 -14.49 1.49 -85.42
CA PHE A 150 -15.77 1.95 -84.88
C PHE A 150 -16.38 0.96 -83.90
N CYS A 151 -16.38 -0.33 -84.22
CA CYS A 151 -16.88 -1.39 -83.32
C CYS A 151 -16.01 -1.56 -82.07
N GLU A 152 -14.69 -1.38 -82.17
CA GLU A 152 -13.77 -1.37 -81.03
C GLU A 152 -14.06 -0.20 -80.07
N GLU A 153 -14.26 1.01 -80.58
CA GLU A 153 -14.56 2.18 -79.75
C GLU A 153 -15.90 2.05 -79.01
N ILE A 154 -16.90 1.43 -79.65
CA ILE A 154 -18.19 1.09 -79.01
C ILE A 154 -17.96 0.11 -77.88
N SER A 155 -17.20 -0.96 -78.13
CA SER A 155 -16.88 -2.01 -77.15
C SER A 155 -16.27 -1.38 -75.89
N LEU A 156 -15.27 -0.52 -76.06
CA LEU A 156 -14.58 0.17 -74.96
C LEU A 156 -15.49 1.17 -74.22
N SER A 157 -16.31 1.92 -74.96
CA SER A 157 -17.19 2.94 -74.37
C SER A 157 -18.30 2.34 -73.52
N ILE A 158 -18.90 1.21 -73.96
CA ILE A 158 -19.92 0.50 -73.19
C ILE A 158 -19.33 -0.08 -71.89
N GLN A 159 -18.12 -0.67 -71.95
CA GLN A 159 -17.42 -1.17 -70.76
C GLN A 159 -17.14 -0.05 -69.73
N LYS A 160 -16.63 1.10 -70.19
CA LYS A 160 -16.34 2.26 -69.31
C LYS A 160 -17.59 2.80 -68.63
N ALA A 161 -18.71 2.90 -69.34
CA ALA A 161 -19.97 3.40 -68.77
C ALA A 161 -20.49 2.51 -67.62
N ARG A 162 -20.44 1.18 -67.79
CA ARG A 162 -20.86 0.23 -66.74
C ARG A 162 -20.04 0.33 -65.46
N LEU A 163 -18.71 0.46 -65.60
CA LEU A 163 -17.82 0.59 -64.44
C LEU A 163 -18.10 1.87 -63.65
N PHE A 164 -18.28 3.00 -64.35
CA PHE A 164 -18.53 4.30 -63.73
C PHE A 164 -19.87 4.38 -62.98
N GLU A 165 -20.91 3.73 -63.50
CA GLU A 165 -22.21 3.64 -62.82
C GLU A 165 -22.12 2.86 -61.50
N SER A 166 -21.36 1.76 -61.49
CA SER A 166 -21.08 0.96 -60.29
C SER A 166 -20.36 1.78 -59.21
N ASP A 167 -19.31 2.51 -59.59
CA ASP A 167 -18.53 3.35 -58.67
C ASP A 167 -19.36 4.50 -58.10
N ARG A 168 -20.20 5.15 -58.92
CA ARG A 168 -21.09 6.22 -58.43
C ARG A 168 -22.11 5.72 -57.42
N LYS A 169 -22.67 4.52 -57.61
CA LYS A 169 -23.57 3.91 -56.62
C LYS A 169 -22.83 3.68 -55.30
N ARG A 170 -21.59 3.17 -55.35
CA ARG A 170 -20.75 2.91 -54.18
C ARG A 170 -20.39 4.17 -53.40
N ILE A 171 -20.04 5.25 -54.08
CA ILE A 171 -19.69 6.54 -53.46
C ILE A 171 -20.90 7.13 -52.73
N ARG A 172 -22.07 7.12 -53.37
CA ARG A 172 -23.31 7.66 -52.76
C ARG A 172 -23.72 6.87 -51.51
N GLU A 173 -23.59 5.54 -51.51
CA GLU A 173 -23.82 4.70 -50.33
C GLU A 173 -22.88 5.09 -49.17
N LEU A 174 -21.60 5.38 -49.45
CA LEU A 174 -20.61 5.76 -48.43
C LEU A 174 -20.85 7.16 -47.85
N GLU A 175 -21.27 8.13 -48.67
CA GLU A 175 -21.55 9.51 -48.24
C GLU A 175 -22.74 9.58 -47.27
N ILE A 176 -23.80 8.82 -47.54
CA ILE A 176 -24.98 8.71 -46.67
C ILE A 176 -24.59 8.10 -45.32
N LEU A 177 -23.77 7.05 -45.33
CA LEU A 177 -23.27 6.44 -44.08
C LEU A 177 -22.37 7.39 -43.28
N GLN A 178 -21.45 8.10 -43.93
CA GLN A 178 -20.46 8.96 -43.26
C GLN A 178 -21.08 10.21 -42.63
N SER A 179 -22.02 10.86 -43.32
CA SER A 179 -22.75 12.02 -42.77
C SER A 179 -23.60 11.65 -41.55
N THR A 180 -24.22 10.47 -41.60
CA THR A 180 -25.02 9.89 -40.51
C THR A 180 -24.17 9.55 -39.29
N LEU A 181 -22.97 8.98 -39.49
CA LEU A 181 -22.00 8.65 -38.44
C LEU A 181 -21.54 9.86 -37.63
N THR A 182 -21.30 10.97 -38.31
CA THR A 182 -20.78 12.21 -37.71
C THR A 182 -21.82 12.85 -36.78
N ALA A 183 -23.10 12.83 -37.17
CA ALA A 183 -24.18 13.38 -36.37
C ALA A 183 -24.45 12.57 -35.09
N ILE A 184 -24.49 11.24 -35.20
CA ILE A 184 -24.76 10.32 -34.07
C ILE A 184 -23.63 10.37 -33.04
N SER A 185 -22.36 10.42 -33.50
CA SER A 185 -21.19 10.41 -32.60
C SER A 185 -21.01 11.70 -31.80
N SER A 186 -21.72 12.78 -32.15
CA SER A 186 -21.65 14.08 -31.46
C SER A 186 -22.57 14.20 -30.25
N GLN A 187 -23.51 13.25 -30.07
CA GLN A 187 -24.50 13.32 -29.01
C GLN A 187 -24.09 12.48 -27.80
N LEU A 188 -23.88 13.14 -26.67
CA LEU A 188 -23.42 12.51 -25.43
C LEU A 188 -24.58 12.04 -24.53
N GLU A 189 -25.77 12.62 -24.70
CA GLU A 189 -26.95 12.23 -23.93
C GLU A 189 -27.67 11.04 -24.55
N ILE A 190 -27.71 9.93 -23.82
CA ILE A 190 -28.23 8.64 -24.32
C ILE A 190 -29.67 8.74 -24.84
N ASN A 191 -30.56 9.48 -24.17
CA ASN A 191 -31.94 9.60 -24.62
C ASN A 191 -32.06 10.35 -25.96
N HIS A 192 -31.30 11.43 -26.14
CA HIS A 192 -31.29 12.14 -27.41
C HIS A 192 -30.63 11.33 -28.53
N LEU A 193 -29.56 10.61 -28.21
CA LEU A 193 -28.86 9.72 -29.14
C LEU A 193 -29.80 8.64 -29.69
N LEU A 194 -30.56 7.96 -28.82
CA LEU A 194 -31.47 6.89 -29.24
C LEU A 194 -32.60 7.41 -30.14
N ASN A 195 -33.10 8.62 -29.89
CA ASN A 195 -34.09 9.27 -30.77
C ASN A 195 -33.51 9.58 -32.15
N GLU A 196 -32.30 10.15 -32.18
CA GLU A 196 -31.62 10.50 -33.42
C GLU A 196 -31.30 9.26 -34.27
N ILE A 197 -30.87 8.17 -33.62
CA ILE A 197 -30.64 6.87 -34.28
C ILE A 197 -31.94 6.37 -34.93
N LEU A 198 -33.05 6.38 -34.20
CA LEU A 198 -34.31 5.89 -34.74
C LEU A 198 -34.80 6.74 -35.92
N ASN A 199 -34.79 8.07 -35.79
CA ASN A 199 -35.25 8.98 -36.85
C ASN A 199 -34.44 8.80 -38.14
N ARG A 200 -33.11 8.68 -38.03
CA ARG A 200 -32.24 8.46 -39.19
C ARG A 200 -32.45 7.09 -39.84
N ALA A 201 -32.73 6.08 -39.04
CA ALA A 201 -33.04 4.75 -39.57
C ALA A 201 -34.35 4.77 -40.38
N LEU A 202 -35.34 5.54 -39.93
CA LEU A 202 -36.60 5.75 -40.65
C LEU A 202 -36.41 6.53 -41.95
N GLU A 203 -35.59 7.60 -41.92
CA GLU A 203 -35.22 8.35 -43.13
C GLU A 203 -34.46 7.48 -44.14
N LEU A 204 -33.55 6.62 -43.67
CA LEU A 204 -32.71 5.76 -44.50
C LEU A 204 -33.53 4.76 -45.33
N LEU A 205 -34.64 4.26 -44.78
CA LEU A 205 -35.51 3.28 -45.43
C LEU A 205 -36.88 3.87 -45.84
N GLU A 206 -37.04 5.19 -45.81
CA GLU A 206 -38.29 5.89 -46.12
C GLU A 206 -39.52 5.29 -45.41
N SER A 207 -39.34 4.87 -44.15
CA SER A 207 -40.32 4.06 -43.40
C SER A 207 -41.16 4.90 -42.44
N SER A 208 -42.42 4.51 -42.25
CA SER A 208 -43.40 5.30 -41.48
C SER A 208 -43.35 5.12 -39.97
N SER A 209 -42.86 3.97 -39.47
CA SER A 209 -42.81 3.69 -38.04
C SER A 209 -41.58 2.88 -37.64
N GLY A 210 -41.14 3.03 -36.40
CA GLY A 210 -40.02 2.28 -35.87
C GLY A 210 -39.92 2.34 -34.36
N THR A 211 -39.10 1.44 -33.83
CA THR A 211 -38.85 1.26 -32.41
C THR A 211 -37.38 0.87 -32.20
N LEU A 212 -36.74 1.51 -31.22
CA LEU A 212 -35.44 1.09 -30.70
C LEU A 212 -35.64 0.58 -29.27
N ALA A 213 -35.32 -0.70 -29.05
CA ALA A 213 -35.40 -1.36 -27.76
C ALA A 213 -34.01 -1.74 -27.24
N LEU A 214 -33.77 -1.54 -25.95
CA LEU A 214 -32.52 -1.92 -25.27
C LEU A 214 -32.73 -3.17 -24.42
N TYR A 215 -31.78 -4.10 -24.47
CA TYR A 215 -31.82 -5.34 -23.70
C TYR A 215 -31.35 -5.12 -22.26
N GLU A 216 -32.11 -5.61 -21.29
CA GLU A 216 -31.83 -5.59 -19.86
C GLU A 216 -31.55 -7.04 -19.39
N PRO A 217 -30.28 -7.44 -19.22
CA PRO A 217 -29.92 -8.83 -18.89
C PRO A 217 -30.47 -9.31 -17.54
N GLU A 218 -30.48 -8.43 -16.54
CA GLU A 218 -30.92 -8.70 -15.16
C GLU A 218 -32.37 -9.19 -15.10
N THR A 219 -33.25 -8.57 -15.89
CA THR A 219 -34.69 -8.86 -15.92
C THR A 219 -35.07 -9.77 -17.08
N HIS A 220 -34.13 -10.06 -17.97
CA HIS A 220 -34.36 -10.79 -19.22
C HIS A 220 -35.45 -10.17 -20.10
N THR A 221 -35.47 -8.83 -20.19
CA THR A 221 -36.46 -8.07 -20.96
C THR A 221 -35.82 -7.07 -21.91
N PHE A 222 -36.58 -6.60 -22.89
CA PHE A 222 -36.27 -5.44 -23.70
C PHE A 222 -37.09 -4.24 -23.21
N ARG A 223 -36.40 -3.15 -22.86
CA ARG A 223 -37.02 -1.85 -22.60
C ARG A 223 -37.15 -1.07 -23.90
N LEU A 224 -38.37 -0.67 -24.22
CA LEU A 224 -38.69 0.15 -25.38
C LEU A 224 -38.23 1.58 -25.13
N ALA A 225 -37.01 1.89 -25.58
CA ALA A 225 -36.35 3.14 -25.25
C ALA A 225 -36.90 4.31 -26.06
N VAL A 226 -37.16 4.09 -27.35
CA VAL A 226 -37.73 5.10 -28.26
C VAL A 226 -38.63 4.44 -29.30
N ASN A 227 -39.71 5.13 -29.67
CA ASN A 227 -40.63 4.76 -30.74
C ASN A 227 -41.03 5.99 -31.57
N SER A 228 -41.30 5.79 -32.85
CA SER A 228 -41.78 6.83 -33.78
C SER A 228 -42.85 6.25 -34.71
N PRO A 229 -44.00 6.92 -34.91
CA PRO A 229 -44.44 8.12 -34.21
C PRO A 229 -44.60 7.89 -32.70
N ALA A 230 -44.36 8.95 -31.90
CA ALA A 230 -44.29 8.86 -30.44
C ALA A 230 -45.67 8.65 -29.80
N ASP A 231 -46.11 7.40 -29.67
CA ASP A 231 -47.27 7.05 -28.85
C ASP A 231 -46.85 6.86 -27.37
N LEU A 232 -47.50 7.60 -26.47
CA LEU A 232 -47.18 7.67 -25.03
C LEU A 232 -47.39 6.33 -24.29
N ALA A 233 -48.14 5.38 -24.86
CA ALA A 233 -48.48 4.10 -24.20
C ALA A 233 -47.42 2.98 -24.32
N VAL A 234 -46.32 3.24 -25.03
CA VAL A 234 -45.30 2.22 -25.37
C VAL A 234 -43.90 2.55 -24.85
N LYS A 235 -43.59 3.84 -24.66
CA LYS A 235 -42.29 4.32 -24.14
C LYS A 235 -42.03 3.77 -22.73
N ASP A 236 -40.82 3.25 -22.52
CA ASP A 236 -40.35 2.58 -21.30
C ASP A 236 -41.10 1.31 -20.87
N SER A 237 -42.00 0.79 -21.71
CA SER A 237 -42.58 -0.54 -21.46
C SER A 237 -41.55 -1.64 -21.69
N ARG A 238 -41.64 -2.71 -20.88
CA ARG A 238 -40.76 -3.88 -20.95
C ARG A 238 -41.46 -5.05 -21.63
N VAL A 239 -40.73 -5.72 -22.50
CA VAL A 239 -41.20 -6.91 -23.23
C VAL A 239 -40.27 -8.07 -22.91
N SER A 240 -40.82 -9.26 -22.68
CA SER A 240 -40.01 -10.47 -22.47
C SER A 240 -39.08 -10.72 -23.67
N ALA A 241 -37.83 -11.09 -23.40
CA ALA A 241 -36.86 -11.48 -24.42
C ALA A 241 -37.14 -12.85 -25.07
N GLU A 242 -38.27 -13.48 -24.78
CA GLU A 242 -38.67 -14.77 -25.36
C GLU A 242 -39.81 -14.67 -26.38
N GLN A 243 -40.42 -13.48 -26.54
CA GLN A 243 -41.65 -13.28 -27.32
C GLN A 243 -41.48 -12.25 -28.44
N GLY A 244 -42.27 -12.39 -29.51
CA GLY A 244 -42.31 -11.42 -30.60
C GLY A 244 -41.00 -11.27 -31.37
N ILE A 245 -40.88 -10.13 -32.07
CA ILE A 245 -39.70 -9.78 -32.87
C ILE A 245 -38.45 -9.76 -31.98
N MET A 246 -38.53 -9.15 -30.80
CA MET A 246 -37.41 -9.05 -29.86
C MET A 246 -36.92 -10.43 -29.40
N GLY A 247 -37.82 -11.39 -29.20
CA GLY A 247 -37.45 -12.76 -28.85
C GLY A 247 -36.74 -13.51 -29.98
N GLU A 248 -37.18 -13.30 -31.23
CA GLU A 248 -36.50 -13.88 -32.38
C GLU A 248 -35.10 -13.26 -32.58
N ILE A 249 -34.98 -11.94 -32.42
CA ILE A 249 -33.68 -11.24 -32.45
C ILE A 249 -32.76 -11.75 -31.32
N TYR A 250 -33.30 -11.95 -30.11
CA TYR A 250 -32.54 -12.45 -28.97
C TYR A 250 -31.97 -13.85 -29.22
N ARG A 251 -32.79 -14.77 -29.75
CA ARG A 251 -32.41 -16.16 -30.07
C ARG A 251 -31.43 -16.27 -31.22
N THR A 252 -31.74 -15.61 -32.34
CA THR A 252 -31.02 -15.83 -33.60
C THR A 252 -29.80 -14.91 -33.74
N ARG A 253 -29.85 -13.70 -33.17
CA ARG A 253 -28.88 -12.62 -33.40
C ARG A 253 -28.74 -12.27 -34.89
N LEU A 254 -29.75 -12.55 -35.70
CA LEU A 254 -29.80 -12.27 -37.13
C LEU A 254 -30.92 -11.26 -37.46
N PRO A 255 -30.83 -10.54 -38.58
CA PRO A 255 -31.94 -9.74 -39.09
C PRO A 255 -33.20 -10.57 -39.32
N LEU A 256 -34.36 -10.00 -39.05
CA LEU A 256 -35.67 -10.58 -39.28
C LEU A 256 -36.46 -9.68 -40.24
N VAL A 257 -36.91 -10.25 -41.36
CA VAL A 257 -37.83 -9.60 -42.30
C VAL A 257 -39.16 -10.33 -42.25
N LEU A 258 -40.24 -9.58 -42.07
CA LEU A 258 -41.61 -10.08 -42.10
C LEU A 258 -42.38 -9.26 -43.14
N ASP A 259 -43.04 -9.94 -44.07
CA ASP A 259 -43.88 -9.29 -45.08
C ASP A 259 -45.19 -8.74 -44.46
N ASP A 260 -45.68 -9.42 -43.42
CA ASP A 260 -46.87 -9.01 -42.68
C ASP A 260 -46.78 -9.46 -41.21
N TYR A 261 -46.57 -8.51 -40.30
CA TYR A 261 -46.49 -8.77 -38.87
C TYR A 261 -47.85 -9.16 -38.26
N SER A 262 -48.97 -8.67 -38.82
CA SER A 262 -50.31 -8.94 -38.27
C SER A 262 -50.70 -10.43 -38.40
N SER A 263 -50.22 -11.11 -39.44
CA SER A 263 -50.43 -12.54 -39.65
C SER A 263 -49.35 -13.43 -39.02
N TRP A 264 -48.28 -12.85 -38.47
CA TRP A 264 -47.17 -13.62 -37.90
C TRP A 264 -47.58 -14.36 -36.59
N PRO A 265 -47.35 -15.68 -36.45
CA PRO A 265 -47.81 -16.45 -35.29
C PRO A 265 -47.21 -16.03 -33.94
N GLN A 266 -45.99 -15.49 -33.94
CA GLN A 266 -45.30 -15.06 -32.71
C GLN A 266 -45.55 -13.59 -32.37
N ARG A 267 -46.43 -12.90 -33.09
CA ARG A 267 -46.73 -11.48 -32.86
C ARG A 267 -47.20 -11.24 -31.42
N ILE A 268 -46.90 -10.06 -30.92
CA ILE A 268 -47.47 -9.52 -29.69
C ILE A 268 -48.57 -8.55 -30.11
N GLU A 269 -49.82 -8.84 -29.71
CA GLU A 269 -51.02 -8.08 -30.09
C GLU A 269 -50.89 -6.58 -29.81
N LYS A 270 -50.22 -6.20 -28.72
CA LYS A 270 -49.97 -4.79 -28.37
C LYS A 270 -49.24 -4.00 -29.47
N PHE A 271 -48.41 -4.65 -30.29
CA PHE A 271 -47.59 -3.98 -31.32
C PHE A 271 -48.21 -4.01 -32.72
N VAL A 272 -49.31 -4.74 -32.93
CA VAL A 272 -49.97 -4.82 -34.25
C VAL A 272 -50.43 -3.44 -34.76
N PRO A 273 -50.97 -2.52 -33.95
CA PRO A 273 -51.31 -1.18 -34.43
C PRO A 273 -50.09 -0.34 -34.87
N SER A 274 -48.91 -0.59 -34.29
CA SER A 274 -47.68 0.13 -34.62
C SER A 274 -46.97 -0.42 -35.86
N PHE A 275 -47.19 -1.70 -36.15
CA PHE A 275 -46.56 -2.45 -37.23
C PHE A 275 -47.56 -3.41 -37.90
N PRO A 276 -48.59 -2.91 -38.60
CA PRO A 276 -49.64 -3.80 -39.11
C PRO A 276 -49.19 -4.66 -40.30
N HIS A 277 -48.11 -4.29 -40.99
CA HIS A 277 -47.67 -4.92 -42.24
C HIS A 277 -46.17 -5.26 -42.21
N ALA A 278 -45.41 -4.86 -43.24
CA ALA A 278 -44.01 -5.24 -43.36
C ALA A 278 -43.15 -4.68 -42.21
N VAL A 279 -42.27 -5.52 -41.69
CA VAL A 279 -41.32 -5.19 -40.61
C VAL A 279 -39.93 -5.71 -40.97
N LEU A 280 -38.93 -4.86 -40.74
CA LEU A 280 -37.52 -5.22 -40.75
C LEU A 280 -36.93 -4.92 -39.37
N ALA A 281 -36.38 -5.94 -38.73
CA ALA A 281 -35.73 -5.83 -37.44
C ALA A 281 -34.29 -6.31 -37.52
N VAL A 282 -33.37 -5.56 -36.90
CA VAL A 282 -31.95 -5.89 -36.85
C VAL A 282 -31.43 -5.87 -35.40
N PRO A 283 -30.50 -6.77 -35.05
CA PRO A 283 -29.85 -6.76 -33.75
C PRO A 283 -28.84 -5.61 -33.63
N LEU A 284 -28.76 -5.03 -32.43
CA LEU A 284 -27.69 -4.12 -32.03
C LEU A 284 -26.66 -4.92 -31.22
N ASN A 285 -25.65 -5.49 -31.89
CA ASN A 285 -24.67 -6.40 -31.27
C ASN A 285 -23.32 -5.71 -31.06
N ALA A 286 -22.83 -5.68 -29.81
CA ALA A 286 -21.46 -5.29 -29.48
C ALA A 286 -20.62 -6.56 -29.23
N GLY A 287 -19.92 -7.02 -30.27
CA GLY A 287 -19.23 -8.30 -30.23
C GLY A 287 -20.22 -9.45 -30.04
N SER A 288 -20.08 -10.22 -28.95
CA SER A 288 -20.99 -11.31 -28.59
C SER A 288 -22.23 -10.85 -27.77
N GLU A 289 -22.23 -9.61 -27.29
CA GLU A 289 -23.29 -9.07 -26.44
C GLU A 289 -24.39 -8.41 -27.28
N LEU A 290 -25.65 -8.69 -26.96
CA LEU A 290 -26.80 -8.00 -27.55
C LEU A 290 -27.13 -6.78 -26.70
N ILE A 291 -26.99 -5.60 -27.29
CA ILE A 291 -27.35 -4.33 -26.65
C ILE A 291 -28.84 -4.03 -26.82
N GLY A 292 -29.44 -4.47 -27.93
CA GLY A 292 -30.82 -4.13 -28.23
C GLY A 292 -31.27 -4.58 -29.61
N ALA A 293 -32.42 -4.06 -30.04
CA ALA A 293 -32.98 -4.29 -31.36
C ALA A 293 -33.46 -2.96 -31.96
N LEU A 294 -33.20 -2.78 -33.25
CA LEU A 294 -33.75 -1.69 -34.05
C LEU A 294 -34.79 -2.27 -35.00
N ILE A 295 -36.01 -1.80 -34.90
CA ILE A 295 -37.18 -2.32 -35.60
C ILE A 295 -37.77 -1.19 -36.41
N ILE A 296 -37.99 -1.42 -37.69
CA ILE A 296 -38.63 -0.50 -38.61
C ILE A 296 -39.80 -1.23 -39.25
N GLY A 297 -40.92 -0.54 -39.40
CA GLY A 297 -42.09 -1.09 -40.07
C GLY A 297 -42.88 -0.06 -40.83
N SER A 298 -43.79 -0.57 -41.64
CA SER A 298 -44.68 0.23 -42.48
C SER A 298 -46.13 0.06 -42.05
N GLN A 299 -46.89 1.16 -42.15
CA GLN A 299 -48.34 1.14 -42.07
C GLN A 299 -49.02 0.91 -43.44
N ASP A 300 -48.25 0.89 -44.54
CA ASP A 300 -48.77 0.60 -45.87
C ASP A 300 -48.68 -0.90 -46.18
N SER A 301 -49.82 -1.49 -46.56
CA SER A 301 -49.97 -2.90 -46.92
C SER A 301 -49.20 -3.31 -48.18
N ASN A 302 -48.74 -2.35 -48.99
CA ASN A 302 -47.93 -2.63 -50.20
C ASN A 302 -46.42 -2.49 -49.97
N SER A 303 -45.99 -2.11 -48.75
CA SER A 303 -44.57 -2.00 -48.43
C SER A 303 -43.92 -3.38 -48.29
N PHE A 304 -42.68 -3.52 -48.75
CA PHE A 304 -41.84 -4.70 -48.53
C PHE A 304 -40.40 -4.25 -48.33
N TYR A 305 -39.62 -5.02 -47.57
CA TYR A 305 -38.18 -4.75 -47.38
C TYR A 305 -37.35 -5.75 -48.17
N SER A 306 -36.48 -5.24 -49.03
CA SER A 306 -35.56 -6.02 -49.84
C SER A 306 -34.33 -6.51 -49.06
N GLN A 307 -33.53 -7.38 -49.69
CA GLN A 307 -32.22 -7.74 -49.15
C GLN A 307 -31.28 -6.54 -49.06
N ASP A 308 -31.40 -5.56 -49.97
CA ASP A 308 -30.61 -4.34 -49.91
C ASP A 308 -31.01 -3.47 -48.70
N ASP A 309 -32.30 -3.38 -48.38
CA ASP A 309 -32.78 -2.67 -47.18
C ASP A 309 -32.27 -3.33 -45.89
N THR A 310 -32.31 -4.67 -45.87
CA THR A 310 -31.77 -5.46 -44.75
C THR A 310 -30.27 -5.21 -44.56
N ARG A 311 -29.51 -5.15 -45.67
CA ARG A 311 -28.06 -4.86 -45.65
C ARG A 311 -27.81 -3.44 -45.14
N LEU A 312 -28.53 -2.45 -45.64
CA LEU A 312 -28.37 -1.04 -45.25
C LEU A 312 -28.68 -0.83 -43.77
N LEU A 313 -29.80 -1.38 -43.28
CA LEU A 313 -30.17 -1.24 -41.87
C LEU A 313 -29.21 -1.98 -40.94
N SER A 314 -28.71 -3.16 -41.35
CA SER A 314 -27.73 -3.91 -40.58
C SER A 314 -26.40 -3.14 -40.43
N LEU A 315 -25.93 -2.50 -41.50
CA LEU A 315 -24.73 -1.64 -41.45
C LEU A 315 -24.95 -0.42 -40.54
N PHE A 316 -26.13 0.21 -40.64
CA PHE A 316 -26.50 1.31 -39.76
C PHE A 316 -26.55 0.87 -38.29
N ALA A 317 -27.16 -0.28 -38.00
CA ALA A 317 -27.29 -0.84 -36.65
C ALA A 317 -25.93 -1.15 -36.00
N GLN A 318 -24.96 -1.63 -36.76
CA GLN A 318 -23.58 -1.82 -36.25
C GLN A 318 -22.98 -0.51 -35.75
N GLN A 319 -23.19 0.59 -36.48
CA GLN A 319 -22.67 1.90 -36.10
C GLN A 319 -23.44 2.51 -34.92
N ALA A 320 -24.76 2.39 -34.94
CA ALA A 320 -25.63 2.79 -33.83
C ALA A 320 -25.24 2.08 -32.52
N THR A 321 -24.90 0.79 -32.60
CA THR A 321 -24.43 0.00 -31.45
C THR A 321 -23.20 0.64 -30.80
N ILE A 322 -22.18 1.00 -31.59
CA ILE A 322 -20.95 1.61 -31.08
C ILE A 322 -21.25 2.93 -30.36
N ALA A 323 -22.10 3.78 -30.95
CA ALA A 323 -22.48 5.05 -30.34
C ALA A 323 -23.23 4.84 -29.02
N ILE A 324 -24.17 3.89 -28.97
CA ILE A 324 -24.92 3.55 -27.75
C ILE A 324 -23.99 3.03 -26.66
N SER A 325 -23.04 2.14 -27.00
CA SER A 325 -22.02 1.65 -26.04
C SER A 325 -21.19 2.80 -25.45
N ASN A 326 -20.72 3.72 -26.30
CA ASN A 326 -19.90 4.84 -25.86
C ASN A 326 -20.67 5.80 -24.95
N ALA A 327 -21.91 6.15 -25.31
CA ALA A 327 -22.76 7.02 -24.49
C ALA A 327 -23.06 6.39 -23.12
N ARG A 328 -23.32 5.07 -23.07
CA ARG A 328 -23.54 4.34 -21.81
C ARG A 328 -22.28 4.33 -20.94
N LEU A 329 -21.12 4.00 -21.52
CA LEU A 329 -19.84 4.03 -20.81
C LEU A 329 -19.51 5.41 -20.25
N PHE A 330 -19.78 6.47 -21.02
CA PHE A 330 -19.56 7.85 -20.60
C PHE A 330 -20.48 8.25 -19.43
N ALA A 331 -21.77 7.90 -19.50
CA ALA A 331 -22.72 8.15 -18.42
C ALA A 331 -22.32 7.43 -17.12
N ASP A 332 -21.91 6.15 -17.22
CA ASP A 332 -21.45 5.37 -16.07
C ASP A 332 -20.15 5.91 -15.46
N ALA A 333 -19.25 6.43 -16.30
CA ALA A 333 -18.03 7.09 -15.85
C ALA A 333 -18.33 8.41 -15.13
N GLN A 334 -19.24 9.22 -15.67
CA GLN A 334 -19.65 10.50 -15.08
C GLN A 334 -20.36 10.31 -13.74
N ALA A 335 -21.26 9.33 -13.64
CA ALA A 335 -21.95 8.99 -12.40
C ALA A 335 -20.96 8.58 -11.30
N ARG A 336 -19.99 7.71 -11.62
CA ARG A 336 -18.93 7.30 -10.70
C ARG A 336 -18.03 8.45 -10.28
N ALA A 337 -17.66 9.33 -11.21
CA ALA A 337 -16.86 10.52 -10.91
C ALA A 337 -17.59 11.47 -9.95
N HIS A 338 -18.90 11.67 -10.16
CA HIS A 338 -19.72 12.51 -9.28
C HIS A 338 -19.90 11.92 -7.87
N GLU A 339 -20.09 10.60 -7.76
CA GLU A 339 -20.13 9.90 -6.47
C GLU A 339 -18.79 10.05 -5.73
N ALA A 340 -17.67 9.84 -6.42
CA ALA A 340 -16.34 9.98 -5.86
C ALA A 340 -16.04 11.42 -5.39
N GLU A 341 -16.45 12.43 -6.18
CA GLU A 341 -16.29 13.84 -5.81
C GLU A 341 -17.11 14.19 -4.56
N THR A 342 -18.35 13.69 -4.48
CA THR A 342 -19.23 13.90 -3.32
C THR A 342 -18.63 13.29 -2.06
N LEU A 343 -18.10 12.07 -2.16
CA LEU A 343 -17.40 11.38 -1.07
C LEU A 343 -16.13 12.14 -0.68
N GLN A 344 -15.31 12.58 -1.65
CA GLN A 344 -14.09 13.33 -1.40
C GLN A 344 -14.37 14.65 -0.67
N LYS A 345 -15.44 15.38 -1.05
CA LYS A 345 -15.88 16.60 -0.36
C LYS A 345 -16.32 16.32 1.08
N ALA A 346 -17.13 15.28 1.29
CA ALA A 346 -17.55 14.87 2.64
C ALA A 346 -16.34 14.48 3.51
N SER A 347 -15.42 13.68 2.97
CA SER A 347 -14.18 13.28 3.63
C SER A 347 -13.25 14.46 3.91
N ALA A 348 -13.17 15.46 3.03
CA ALA A 348 -12.35 16.66 3.25
C ALA A 348 -12.92 17.56 4.36
N ILE A 349 -14.26 17.69 4.44
CA ILE A 349 -14.93 18.40 5.53
C ILE A 349 -14.64 17.70 6.87
N ILE A 350 -14.76 16.37 6.90
CA ILE A 350 -14.42 15.55 8.07
C ILE A 350 -12.93 15.74 8.44
N ALA A 351 -12.02 15.65 7.48
CA ALA A 351 -10.58 15.79 7.72
C ALA A 351 -10.21 17.19 8.27
N SER A 352 -10.76 18.26 7.70
CA SER A 352 -10.51 19.64 8.17
C SER A 352 -11.01 19.89 9.60
N SER A 353 -12.10 19.24 9.99
CA SER A 353 -12.63 19.28 11.36
C SER A 353 -11.73 18.53 12.37
N LEU A 354 -10.89 17.60 11.87
CA LEU A 354 -10.02 16.74 12.67
C LEU A 354 -8.59 17.27 12.85
N GLU A 355 -8.21 18.40 12.24
CA GLU A 355 -6.84 18.95 12.29
C GLU A 355 -6.43 19.49 13.67
N GLN A 356 -7.37 19.77 14.59
CA GLN A 356 -7.09 20.43 15.88
C GLN A 356 -6.86 19.49 17.08
N ARG A 357 -6.24 18.31 16.88
CA ARG A 357 -6.15 17.24 17.92
C ARG A 357 -7.46 17.06 18.71
N PRO A 358 -8.59 16.79 18.04
CA PRO A 358 -9.85 16.61 18.74
C PRO A 358 -9.83 15.34 19.59
N THR A 359 -10.52 15.38 20.71
CA THR A 359 -10.73 14.20 21.56
C THR A 359 -11.66 13.20 20.86
N LEU A 360 -11.55 11.91 21.19
CA LEU A 360 -12.44 10.87 20.68
C LEU A 360 -13.93 11.21 20.90
N HIS A 361 -14.24 11.92 21.98
CA HIS A 361 -15.58 12.44 22.25
C HIS A 361 -16.06 13.47 21.22
N GLN A 362 -15.20 14.41 20.82
CA GLN A 362 -15.53 15.40 19.79
C GLN A 362 -15.73 14.74 18.43
N ILE A 363 -14.94 13.71 18.13
CA ILE A 363 -15.07 12.89 16.92
C ILE A 363 -16.49 12.32 16.82
N LEU A 364 -16.99 11.64 17.85
CA LEU A 364 -18.36 11.12 17.86
C LEU A 364 -19.40 12.25 17.69
N LYS A 365 -19.25 13.37 18.40
CA LYS A 365 -20.16 14.52 18.25
C LYS A 365 -20.24 15.11 16.84
N GLN A 366 -19.15 15.06 16.07
CA GLN A 366 -19.17 15.49 14.66
C GLN A 366 -19.86 14.46 13.77
N LEU A 367 -19.69 13.17 14.05
CA LEU A 367 -20.38 12.10 13.35
C LEU A 367 -21.90 12.24 13.46
N ALA A 368 -22.40 12.63 14.64
CA ALA A 368 -23.83 12.88 14.90
C ALA A 368 -24.45 13.94 13.97
N ARG A 369 -23.64 14.82 13.36
CA ARG A 369 -24.12 15.85 12.42
C ARG A 369 -24.37 15.32 11.01
N VAL A 370 -23.80 14.16 10.69
CA VAL A 370 -23.82 13.56 9.35
C VAL A 370 -24.65 12.28 9.34
N ILE A 371 -24.60 11.49 10.42
CA ILE A 371 -25.39 10.29 10.61
C ILE A 371 -26.12 10.44 11.95
N SER A 372 -27.45 10.41 11.93
CA SER A 372 -28.24 10.37 13.15
C SER A 372 -28.04 9.03 13.85
N TYR A 373 -27.80 9.04 15.16
CA TYR A 373 -27.71 7.85 16.01
C TYR A 373 -28.14 8.23 17.43
N ASP A 374 -28.58 7.25 18.22
CA ASP A 374 -28.92 7.45 19.64
C ASP A 374 -27.68 7.32 20.53
N SER A 375 -26.92 6.25 20.33
CA SER A 375 -25.59 6.07 20.94
C SER A 375 -24.53 5.65 19.93
N ALA A 376 -23.29 5.96 20.25
CA ALA A 376 -22.13 5.62 19.45
C ALA A 376 -20.93 5.33 20.35
N ALA A 377 -20.11 4.35 19.97
CA ALA A 377 -18.92 3.95 20.71
C ALA A 377 -17.73 3.66 19.80
N ILE A 378 -16.54 4.00 20.28
CA ILE A 378 -15.26 3.57 19.72
C ILE A 378 -14.73 2.46 20.61
N LEU A 379 -14.49 1.29 20.02
CA LEU A 379 -13.94 0.14 20.72
C LEU A 379 -12.60 -0.26 20.09
N LEU A 380 -11.56 -0.42 20.90
CA LEU A 380 -10.23 -0.86 20.45
C LEU A 380 -10.05 -2.36 20.66
N LEU A 381 -9.35 -2.99 19.72
CA LEU A 381 -9.08 -4.41 19.74
C LEU A 381 -7.80 -4.72 20.54
N HIS A 382 -7.96 -5.43 21.66
CA HIS A 382 -6.88 -5.94 22.50
C HIS A 382 -6.95 -7.47 22.58
N GLY A 383 -6.13 -8.15 21.77
CA GLY A 383 -6.15 -9.61 21.69
C GLY A 383 -7.47 -10.13 21.13
N GLU A 384 -8.22 -10.87 21.94
CA GLU A 384 -9.56 -11.39 21.61
C GLU A 384 -10.71 -10.58 22.26
N GLU A 385 -10.43 -9.37 22.73
CA GLU A 385 -11.42 -8.50 23.37
C GLU A 385 -11.49 -7.12 22.70
N LEU A 386 -12.70 -6.56 22.64
CA LEU A 386 -12.95 -5.17 22.29
C LEU A 386 -13.14 -4.35 23.57
N GLU A 387 -12.31 -3.34 23.77
CA GLU A 387 -12.40 -2.42 24.90
C GLU A 387 -13.05 -1.11 24.47
N LEU A 388 -14.13 -0.71 25.14
CA LEU A 388 -14.78 0.58 24.90
C LEU A 388 -13.90 1.70 25.45
N VAL A 389 -13.32 2.50 24.55
CA VAL A 389 -12.44 3.62 24.92
C VAL A 389 -13.15 4.97 24.92
N GLN A 390 -14.26 5.09 24.19
CA GLN A 390 -15.08 6.30 24.18
C GLN A 390 -16.52 5.98 23.78
N GLY A 391 -17.48 6.56 24.49
CA GLY A 391 -18.89 6.57 24.12
C GLY A 391 -19.46 7.98 23.95
N ASN A 392 -20.61 8.07 23.28
CA ASN A 392 -21.47 9.25 23.20
C ASN A 392 -22.93 8.82 23.09
N GLY A 393 -23.83 9.40 23.88
CA GLY A 393 -25.27 9.09 23.84
C GLY A 393 -25.74 8.07 24.88
N PHE A 394 -24.83 7.52 25.68
CA PHE A 394 -25.16 6.64 26.82
C PHE A 394 -25.52 7.45 28.07
N GLU A 395 -26.44 6.94 28.91
CA GLU A 395 -26.87 7.55 30.18
C GLU A 395 -25.72 7.72 31.19
N ASP A 396 -24.87 6.70 31.38
CA ASP A 396 -23.69 6.78 32.25
C ASP A 396 -22.39 6.41 31.50
N GLN A 397 -21.76 7.42 30.88
CA GLN A 397 -20.57 7.21 30.04
C GLN A 397 -19.33 6.78 30.84
N ASN A 398 -19.22 7.15 32.12
CA ASN A 398 -18.02 6.89 32.91
C ASN A 398 -17.96 5.44 33.41
N GLU A 399 -19.11 4.79 33.62
CA GLU A 399 -19.17 3.37 33.98
C GLU A 399 -18.88 2.44 32.80
N LEU A 400 -19.05 2.92 31.56
CA LEU A 400 -18.87 2.12 30.34
C LEU A 400 -17.44 2.16 29.77
N ILE A 401 -16.66 3.19 30.08
CA ILE A 401 -15.26 3.28 29.63
C ILE A 401 -14.44 2.18 30.29
N GLY A 402 -13.71 1.40 29.49
CA GLY A 402 -12.95 0.24 29.93
C GLY A 402 -13.75 -1.08 29.94
N LEU A 403 -15.04 -1.05 29.57
CA LEU A 403 -15.82 -2.27 29.36
C LEU A 403 -15.15 -3.12 28.28
N ARG A 404 -14.89 -4.39 28.60
CA ARG A 404 -14.31 -5.37 27.67
C ARG A 404 -15.33 -6.37 27.20
N ILE A 405 -15.38 -6.54 25.88
CA ILE A 405 -16.33 -7.39 25.17
C ILE A 405 -15.55 -8.51 24.50
N SER A 406 -15.81 -9.76 24.91
CA SER A 406 -15.11 -10.92 24.34
C SER A 406 -15.61 -11.26 22.94
N LEU A 407 -14.68 -11.42 21.99
CA LEU A 407 -14.96 -11.81 20.61
C LEU A 407 -15.23 -13.31 20.43
N THR A 408 -15.06 -14.09 21.49
CA THR A 408 -15.35 -15.54 21.51
C THR A 408 -16.85 -15.84 21.49
N GLN A 409 -17.67 -14.85 21.85
CA GLN A 409 -19.13 -14.96 21.86
C GLN A 409 -19.75 -14.52 20.53
N ASN A 410 -20.95 -15.00 20.23
CA ASN A 410 -21.68 -14.62 19.02
C ASN A 410 -22.24 -13.19 19.17
N GLN A 411 -21.45 -12.19 18.78
CA GLN A 411 -21.78 -10.77 18.89
C GLN A 411 -21.48 -10.03 17.57
N PRO A 412 -22.23 -8.95 17.24
CA PRO A 412 -22.11 -8.27 15.95
C PRO A 412 -20.72 -7.66 15.73
N GLY A 413 -20.08 -7.16 16.78
CA GLY A 413 -18.70 -6.64 16.72
C GLY A 413 -17.67 -7.69 16.30
N ALA A 414 -17.87 -8.97 16.67
CA ALA A 414 -16.98 -10.05 16.26
C ALA A 414 -17.07 -10.35 14.76
N GLU A 415 -18.26 -10.20 14.17
CA GLU A 415 -18.44 -10.38 12.73
C GLU A 415 -17.77 -9.24 11.94
N VAL A 416 -17.89 -8.00 12.40
CA VAL A 416 -17.15 -6.86 11.84
C VAL A 416 -15.64 -7.12 11.87
N CYS A 417 -15.13 -7.60 13.00
CA CYS A 417 -13.71 -7.92 13.15
C CYS A 417 -13.23 -9.05 12.24
N ARG A 418 -14.04 -10.11 12.06
CA ARG A 418 -13.73 -11.24 11.17
C ARG A 418 -13.78 -10.86 9.69
N GLN A 419 -14.86 -10.21 9.26
CA GLN A 419 -15.08 -9.88 7.85
C GLN A 419 -14.25 -8.67 7.40
N LYS A 420 -13.86 -7.80 8.34
CA LYS A 420 -13.22 -6.50 8.05
C LYS A 420 -14.07 -5.64 7.11
N LYS A 421 -15.39 -5.70 7.27
CA LYS A 421 -16.39 -4.96 6.49
C LYS A 421 -17.44 -4.35 7.41
N PRO A 422 -18.09 -3.25 7.00
CA PRO A 422 -19.28 -2.73 7.67
C PRO A 422 -20.35 -3.81 7.82
N LEU A 423 -21.02 -3.82 8.97
CA LEU A 423 -22.18 -4.67 9.23
C LEU A 423 -23.35 -3.80 9.66
N ILE A 424 -24.45 -3.90 8.93
CA ILE A 424 -25.74 -3.31 9.27
C ILE A 424 -26.62 -4.43 9.85
N VAL A 425 -27.16 -4.21 11.04
CA VAL A 425 -28.13 -5.10 11.69
C VAL A 425 -29.40 -4.30 11.91
N ASN A 426 -30.45 -4.64 11.15
CA ASN A 426 -31.70 -3.86 11.16
C ASN A 426 -32.66 -4.28 12.29
N ASN A 427 -32.47 -5.49 12.84
CA ASN A 427 -33.20 -5.99 14.01
C ASN A 427 -32.23 -6.73 14.94
N LEU A 428 -31.56 -5.95 15.79
CA LEU A 428 -30.54 -6.43 16.72
C LEU A 428 -31.08 -7.49 17.71
N PRO A 429 -32.27 -7.34 18.32
CA PRO A 429 -32.82 -8.36 19.22
C PRO A 429 -33.09 -9.71 18.54
N ALA A 430 -33.49 -9.72 17.27
CA ALA A 430 -33.77 -10.96 16.53
C ALA A 430 -32.48 -11.68 16.09
N GLU A 431 -31.46 -10.93 15.66
CA GLU A 431 -30.22 -11.49 15.12
C GLU A 431 -29.18 -11.79 16.21
N TYR A 432 -29.11 -10.95 17.25
CA TYR A 432 -28.15 -11.04 18.37
C TYR A 432 -28.83 -10.88 19.74
N PRO A 433 -29.64 -11.86 20.18
CA PRO A 433 -30.43 -11.78 21.42
C PRO A 433 -29.61 -11.80 22.72
N SER A 434 -28.29 -11.95 22.66
CA SER A 434 -27.40 -11.79 23.82
C SER A 434 -26.77 -10.40 23.93
N PHE A 435 -27.08 -9.50 22.99
CA PHE A 435 -26.44 -8.18 22.84
C PHE A 435 -27.44 -7.01 22.85
N TYR A 436 -28.75 -7.27 23.07
CA TYR A 436 -29.82 -6.26 22.93
C TYR A 436 -29.99 -5.32 24.14
N ASP A 437 -29.37 -5.63 25.28
CA ASP A 437 -29.49 -4.85 26.52
C ASP A 437 -28.10 -4.66 27.14
N ILE A 438 -27.38 -3.64 26.67
CA ILE A 438 -26.15 -3.18 27.30
C ILE A 438 -26.53 -1.98 28.18
N ASN A 439 -26.47 -2.15 29.49
CA ASN A 439 -26.72 -1.08 30.47
C ASN A 439 -28.11 -0.41 30.33
N HIS A 440 -29.18 -1.20 30.25
CA HIS A 440 -30.58 -0.74 30.17
C HIS A 440 -30.94 0.03 28.87
N HIS A 441 -30.09 -0.02 27.83
CA HIS A 441 -30.35 0.57 26.52
C HIS A 441 -30.87 -0.50 25.55
N SER A 442 -32.17 -0.47 25.25
CA SER A 442 -32.80 -1.37 24.27
C SER A 442 -32.54 -0.90 22.84
N ILE A 443 -31.43 -1.37 22.26
CA ILE A 443 -31.03 -1.04 20.88
C ILE A 443 -31.81 -1.91 19.88
N LEU A 444 -32.42 -1.29 18.87
CA LEU A 444 -33.21 -1.99 17.84
C LEU A 444 -32.44 -2.21 16.54
N SER A 445 -31.61 -1.25 16.12
CA SER A 445 -30.74 -1.39 14.95
C SER A 445 -29.33 -0.89 15.23
N TRP A 446 -28.37 -1.45 14.50
CA TRP A 446 -26.94 -1.30 14.78
C TRP A 446 -26.12 -1.22 13.49
N LEU A 447 -25.10 -0.37 13.50
CA LEU A 447 -24.10 -0.26 12.45
C LEU A 447 -22.71 -0.30 13.06
N GLY A 448 -21.96 -1.35 12.73
CA GLY A 448 -20.55 -1.45 13.06
C GLY A 448 -19.68 -1.27 11.83
N VAL A 449 -18.67 -0.43 11.94
CA VAL A 449 -17.64 -0.26 10.90
C VAL A 449 -16.25 -0.54 11.47
N PRO A 450 -15.38 -1.25 10.75
CA PRO A 450 -14.06 -1.58 11.24
C PRO A 450 -13.14 -0.35 11.21
N LEU A 451 -12.34 -0.18 12.26
CA LEU A 451 -11.22 0.76 12.28
C LEU A 451 -9.99 0.04 11.73
N ILE A 452 -9.57 0.39 10.52
CA ILE A 452 -8.46 -0.28 9.83
C ILE A 452 -7.32 0.70 9.61
N TYR A 453 -6.12 0.34 10.07
CA TYR A 453 -4.89 1.09 9.78
C TYR A 453 -3.89 0.17 9.07
N LYS A 454 -3.44 0.57 7.87
CA LYS A 454 -2.51 -0.21 7.02
C LYS A 454 -2.87 -1.70 6.88
N GLY A 455 -4.15 -2.01 6.72
CA GLY A 455 -4.67 -3.38 6.52
C GLY A 455 -4.85 -4.21 7.80
N ARG A 456 -4.42 -3.70 8.96
CA ARG A 456 -4.67 -4.27 10.28
C ARG A 456 -5.93 -3.64 10.88
N ILE A 457 -6.83 -4.46 11.41
CA ILE A 457 -7.94 -3.96 12.22
C ILE A 457 -7.42 -3.59 13.62
N ILE A 458 -7.74 -2.39 14.08
CA ILE A 458 -7.34 -1.87 15.39
C ILE A 458 -8.54 -1.70 16.34
N GLY A 459 -9.76 -1.86 15.83
CA GLY A 459 -10.99 -1.69 16.60
C GLY A 459 -12.23 -1.60 15.72
N ILE A 460 -13.34 -1.16 16.30
CA ILE A 460 -14.60 -0.88 15.60
C ILE A 460 -15.18 0.46 16.06
N LEU A 461 -15.93 1.10 15.18
CA LEU A 461 -16.84 2.20 15.49
C LEU A 461 -18.27 1.63 15.42
N SER A 462 -18.99 1.74 16.52
CA SER A 462 -20.35 1.26 16.74
C SER A 462 -21.31 2.44 16.73
N LEU A 463 -22.42 2.31 16.02
CA LEU A 463 -23.54 3.24 16.01
C LEU A 463 -24.83 2.46 16.30
N ASP A 464 -25.62 3.00 17.21
CA ASP A 464 -26.81 2.34 17.73
C ASP A 464 -28.03 3.25 17.48
N SER A 465 -29.18 2.64 17.22
CA SER A 465 -30.47 3.33 17.10
C SER A 465 -31.57 2.59 17.84
N LEU A 466 -32.46 3.34 18.47
CA LEU A 466 -33.70 2.91 19.10
C LEU A 466 -34.81 2.67 18.08
N GLU A 467 -34.61 3.03 16.80
CA GLU A 467 -35.50 2.75 15.68
C GLU A 467 -35.06 1.48 14.93
N ASP A 468 -36.02 0.71 14.41
CA ASP A 468 -35.73 -0.41 13.52
C ASP A 468 -35.40 0.08 12.10
N ASN A 469 -34.58 -0.67 11.35
CA ASN A 469 -34.21 -0.35 9.96
C ASN A 469 -33.61 1.07 9.74
N HIS A 470 -32.99 1.66 10.76
CA HIS A 470 -32.48 3.04 10.69
C HIS A 470 -31.23 3.17 9.80
N PHE A 471 -30.34 2.18 9.86
CA PHE A 471 -29.07 2.23 9.13
C PHE A 471 -29.21 1.70 7.69
N THR A 472 -28.58 2.39 6.75
CA THR A 472 -28.60 2.06 5.32
C THR A 472 -27.18 1.89 4.79
N GLU A 473 -27.03 1.34 3.59
CA GLU A 473 -25.75 1.27 2.88
C GLU A 473 -25.08 2.65 2.75
N LYS A 474 -25.87 3.72 2.60
CA LYS A 474 -25.35 5.09 2.59
C LYS A 474 -24.73 5.48 3.93
N HIS A 475 -25.39 5.11 5.04
CA HIS A 475 -24.86 5.32 6.39
C HIS A 475 -23.56 4.51 6.61
N ALA A 476 -23.51 3.25 6.17
CA ALA A 476 -22.31 2.42 6.26
C ALA A 476 -21.12 3.01 5.48
N LYS A 477 -21.34 3.51 4.26
CA LYS A 477 -20.30 4.20 3.47
C LYS A 477 -19.77 5.45 4.17
N MET A 478 -20.67 6.29 4.72
CA MET A 478 -20.29 7.51 5.45
C MET A 478 -19.53 7.19 6.74
N ALA A 479 -20.03 6.23 7.53
CA ALA A 479 -19.39 5.80 8.77
C ALA A 479 -18.01 5.17 8.51
N SER A 480 -17.83 4.43 7.41
CA SER A 480 -16.54 3.85 7.02
C SER A 480 -15.50 4.93 6.70
N ALA A 481 -15.87 5.94 5.90
CA ALA A 481 -14.99 7.06 5.60
C ALA A 481 -14.58 7.83 6.88
N PHE A 482 -15.47 7.88 7.86
CA PHE A 482 -15.18 8.46 9.17
C PHE A 482 -14.24 7.56 9.98
N ALA A 483 -14.52 6.26 10.04
CA ALA A 483 -13.73 5.24 10.72
C ALA A 483 -12.28 5.19 10.22
N ASP A 484 -12.04 5.34 8.91
CA ASP A 484 -10.70 5.41 8.33
C ASP A 484 -9.89 6.58 8.93
N GLN A 485 -10.51 7.75 9.10
CA GLN A 485 -9.84 8.91 9.70
C GLN A 485 -9.60 8.72 11.20
N VAL A 486 -10.59 8.16 11.91
CA VAL A 486 -10.45 7.83 13.33
C VAL A 486 -9.31 6.84 13.56
N ALA A 487 -9.18 5.84 12.67
CA ALA A 487 -8.11 4.86 12.75
C ALA A 487 -6.71 5.50 12.60
N VAL A 488 -6.57 6.48 11.70
CA VAL A 488 -5.33 7.25 11.54
C VAL A 488 -5.01 8.08 12.78
N VAL A 489 -5.99 8.78 13.35
CA VAL A 489 -5.81 9.61 14.56
C VAL A 489 -5.41 8.75 15.76
N LEU A 490 -6.07 7.62 15.95
CA LEU A 490 -5.78 6.67 17.05
C LEU A 490 -4.37 6.11 16.95
N GLU A 491 -3.96 5.62 15.78
CA GLU A 491 -2.62 5.04 15.63
C GLU A 491 -1.52 6.10 15.69
N ASN A 492 -1.75 7.30 15.16
CA ASN A 492 -0.82 8.42 15.32
C ASN A 492 -0.65 8.82 16.79
N THR A 493 -1.74 8.81 17.57
CA THR A 493 -1.69 9.10 19.01
C THR A 493 -0.92 8.01 19.74
N ARG A 494 -1.21 6.73 19.47
CA ARG A 494 -0.50 5.57 20.06
C ARG A 494 1.00 5.59 19.75
N LEU A 495 1.37 5.88 18.50
CA LEU A 495 2.78 5.98 18.08
C LEU A 495 3.47 7.16 18.77
N TYR A 496 2.79 8.29 18.92
CA TYR A 496 3.34 9.46 19.61
C TYR A 496 3.55 9.19 21.11
N GLU A 497 2.59 8.56 21.79
CA GLU A 497 2.71 8.16 23.20
C GLU A 497 3.87 7.17 23.37
N SER A 498 3.93 6.12 22.54
CA SER A 498 5.03 5.14 22.57
C SER A 498 6.40 5.78 22.31
N ALA A 499 6.48 6.79 21.42
CA ALA A 499 7.70 7.54 21.17
C ALA A 499 8.11 8.41 22.37
N ILE A 500 7.14 9.04 23.05
CA ILE A 500 7.39 9.79 24.29
C ILE A 500 7.92 8.87 25.39
N ASP A 501 7.29 7.71 25.60
CA ASP A 501 7.71 6.78 26.64
C ASP A 501 9.09 6.20 26.36
N SER A 502 9.38 5.87 25.10
CA SER A 502 10.73 5.46 24.66
C SER A 502 11.76 6.56 24.90
N ALA A 503 11.41 7.83 24.64
CA ALA A 503 12.29 8.96 24.90
C ALA A 503 12.54 9.18 26.40
N ARG A 504 11.51 9.02 27.24
CA ARG A 504 11.66 9.03 28.72
C ARG A 504 12.59 7.92 29.19
N GLN A 505 12.38 6.69 28.71
CA GLN A 505 13.25 5.55 28.99
C GLN A 505 14.71 5.85 28.60
N PHE A 506 14.93 6.33 27.38
CA PHE A 506 16.26 6.68 26.91
C PHE A 506 16.92 7.77 27.76
N SER A 507 16.18 8.84 28.10
CA SER A 507 16.69 9.93 28.93
C SER A 507 17.10 9.44 30.32
N ALA A 508 16.25 8.64 30.99
CA ALA A 508 16.53 8.12 32.33
C ALA A 508 17.78 7.22 32.34
N LEU A 509 17.93 6.35 31.34
CA LEU A 509 19.11 5.50 31.20
C LEU A 509 20.37 6.30 30.89
N TYR A 510 20.27 7.29 30.00
CA TYR A 510 21.38 8.16 29.63
C TYR A 510 21.88 8.97 30.83
N ASP A 511 20.96 9.56 31.59
CA ASP A 511 21.27 10.32 32.80
C ASP A 511 21.92 9.43 33.87
N LEU A 512 21.42 8.20 34.05
CA LEU A 512 22.02 7.22 34.94
C LEU A 512 23.45 6.87 34.50
N SER A 513 23.64 6.52 33.23
CA SER A 513 24.95 6.14 32.66
C SER A 513 25.98 7.27 32.78
N ASN A 514 25.59 8.51 32.50
CA ASN A 514 26.47 9.67 32.61
C ASN A 514 26.88 9.95 34.05
N ARG A 515 25.94 9.84 35.00
CA ARG A 515 26.24 10.03 36.42
C ARG A 515 27.21 8.97 36.92
N ILE A 516 26.99 7.70 36.60
CA ILE A 516 27.86 6.59 37.03
C ILE A 516 29.31 6.76 36.51
N SER A 517 29.50 7.40 35.36
CA SER A 517 30.83 7.60 34.76
C SER A 517 31.72 8.62 35.49
N LEU A 518 31.23 9.29 36.55
CA LEU A 518 31.91 10.40 37.24
C LEU A 518 32.64 10.02 38.54
N ASP A 519 33.15 8.79 38.69
CA ASP A 519 33.84 8.31 39.90
C ASP A 519 33.06 8.60 41.21
N LEU A 520 31.76 8.30 41.20
CA LEU A 520 30.84 8.61 42.30
C LEU A 520 31.01 7.70 43.53
N HIS A 521 30.71 8.25 44.71
CA HIS A 521 30.55 7.45 45.93
C HIS A 521 29.30 6.54 45.82
N PRO A 522 29.27 5.37 46.49
CA PRO A 522 28.15 4.43 46.39
C PRO A 522 26.77 5.04 46.66
N GLN A 523 26.67 5.96 47.63
CA GLN A 523 25.42 6.64 47.96
C GLN A 523 24.88 7.51 46.82
N GLU A 524 25.75 8.17 46.07
CA GLU A 524 25.37 8.99 44.91
C GLU A 524 24.89 8.13 43.74
N VAL A 525 25.50 6.95 43.57
CA VAL A 525 25.05 5.94 42.60
C VAL A 525 23.65 5.45 42.96
N TYR A 526 23.39 5.11 44.23
CA TYR A 526 22.06 4.67 44.67
C TYR A 526 20.99 5.74 44.47
N GLN A 527 21.30 7.01 44.79
CA GLN A 527 20.42 8.14 44.54
C GLN A 527 20.14 8.32 43.04
N ALA A 528 21.15 8.17 42.18
CA ALA A 528 20.97 8.26 40.73
C ALA A 528 20.05 7.16 40.20
N ILE A 529 20.18 5.93 40.70
CA ILE A 529 19.30 4.81 40.35
C ILE A 529 17.86 5.11 40.78
N HIS A 530 17.66 5.59 42.00
CA HIS A 530 16.33 5.98 42.49
C HIS A 530 15.71 7.10 41.63
N ASN A 531 16.46 8.15 41.32
CA ASN A 531 15.97 9.24 40.47
C ASN A 531 15.57 8.74 39.07
N ALA A 532 16.33 7.78 38.51
CA ALA A 532 16.00 7.16 37.24
C ALA A 532 14.70 6.34 37.34
N ALA A 533 14.49 5.59 38.43
CA ALA A 533 13.23 4.88 38.67
C ALA A 533 12.04 5.84 38.80
N GLN A 534 12.20 6.91 39.57
CA GLN A 534 11.15 7.93 39.78
C GLN A 534 10.78 8.68 38.48
N ALA A 535 11.70 8.79 37.52
CA ALA A 535 11.42 9.38 36.21
C ALA A 535 10.61 8.45 35.29
N LEU A 536 10.64 7.13 35.52
CA LEU A 536 9.97 6.13 34.69
C LEU A 536 8.61 5.71 35.25
N MET A 537 8.46 5.65 36.57
CA MET A 537 7.26 5.13 37.21
C MET A 537 6.98 5.83 38.56
N PRO A 538 5.74 5.74 39.09
CA PRO A 538 5.45 6.17 40.44
C PRO A 538 6.35 5.44 41.45
N CYS A 539 6.98 6.21 42.34
CA CYS A 539 7.86 5.69 43.39
C CYS A 539 7.56 6.46 44.69
N ASP A 540 6.50 6.05 45.40
CA ASP A 540 6.21 6.59 46.74
C ASP A 540 7.21 6.01 47.76
N CYS A 541 7.55 4.73 47.60
CA CYS A 541 8.69 4.09 48.27
C CYS A 541 9.61 3.43 47.25
N PHE A 542 10.91 3.43 47.55
CA PHE A 542 11.92 2.79 46.71
C PHE A 542 12.96 2.06 47.55
N TYR A 543 13.25 0.82 47.15
CA TYR A 543 14.22 -0.05 47.80
C TYR A 543 15.30 -0.48 46.83
N LEU A 544 16.54 -0.44 47.29
CA LEU A 544 17.68 -1.07 46.67
C LEU A 544 18.42 -1.88 47.75
N SER A 545 18.47 -3.19 47.55
CA SER A 545 19.11 -4.11 48.49
C SER A 545 20.13 -4.98 47.76
N LEU A 546 21.32 -5.13 48.35
CA LEU A 546 22.37 -5.99 47.83
C LEU A 546 22.32 -7.36 48.49
N TYR A 547 22.59 -8.39 47.70
CA TYR A 547 22.64 -9.78 48.15
C TYR A 547 24.09 -10.26 48.23
N ASP A 548 24.51 -10.62 49.43
CA ASP A 548 25.79 -11.29 49.67
C ASP A 548 25.60 -12.80 49.69
N LYS A 549 26.29 -13.47 48.77
CA LYS A 549 26.22 -14.92 48.56
C LYS A 549 26.92 -15.71 49.66
N GLU A 550 27.99 -15.18 50.25
CA GLU A 550 28.78 -15.85 51.29
C GLU A 550 28.03 -15.85 52.62
N THR A 551 27.54 -14.66 53.03
CA THR A 551 26.79 -14.52 54.29
C THR A 551 25.31 -14.88 54.14
N ARG A 552 24.81 -15.00 52.90
CA ARG A 552 23.39 -15.20 52.55
C ARG A 552 22.47 -14.12 53.13
N LEU A 553 22.97 -12.88 53.22
CA LEU A 553 22.23 -11.72 53.70
C LEU A 553 21.78 -10.83 52.54
N ILE A 554 20.57 -10.28 52.67
CA ILE A 554 20.03 -9.21 51.82
C ILE A 554 20.07 -7.94 52.65
N GLN A 555 20.96 -7.03 52.28
CA GLN A 555 21.23 -5.79 52.99
C GLN A 555 20.62 -4.62 52.22
N ASP A 556 19.75 -3.84 52.87
CA ASP A 556 19.22 -2.62 52.27
C ASP A 556 20.35 -1.60 52.26
N VAL A 557 20.73 -1.15 51.08
CA VAL A 557 21.78 -0.14 50.91
C VAL A 557 21.20 1.25 50.67
N TYR A 558 19.98 1.31 50.16
CA TYR A 558 19.24 2.53 49.95
C TYR A 558 17.74 2.28 50.04
N MET A 559 17.07 3.05 50.90
CA MET A 559 15.64 2.93 51.16
C MET A 559 15.07 4.31 51.40
N ILE A 560 14.09 4.68 50.60
CA ILE A 560 13.38 5.95 50.71
C ILE A 560 11.88 5.68 50.80
N ASP A 561 11.21 6.46 51.63
CA ASP A 561 9.77 6.38 51.83
C ASP A 561 9.22 7.80 51.94
N ASN A 562 8.34 8.18 51.02
CA ASN A 562 7.80 9.53 50.87
C ASN A 562 8.89 10.63 50.85
N GLY A 563 10.00 10.37 50.15
CA GLY A 563 11.13 11.29 50.06
C GLY A 563 12.04 11.35 51.30
N VAL A 564 11.76 10.58 52.35
CA VAL A 564 12.57 10.50 53.57
C VAL A 564 13.44 9.26 53.54
N MET A 565 14.75 9.44 53.75
CA MET A 565 15.70 8.33 53.88
C MET A 565 15.41 7.53 55.14
N GLN A 566 15.24 6.22 54.99
CA GLN A 566 14.95 5.32 56.07
C GLN A 566 16.20 4.59 56.56
N LYS A 567 16.15 3.99 57.75
CA LYS A 567 17.28 3.22 58.30
C LYS A 567 17.49 1.94 57.51
N ASN A 568 18.72 1.71 57.06
CA ASN A 568 19.14 0.48 56.40
C ASN A 568 18.98 -0.73 57.33
N GLY A 569 18.28 -1.77 56.86
CA GLY A 569 18.15 -3.06 57.54
C GLY A 569 18.91 -4.18 56.84
N SER A 570 18.94 -5.36 57.47
CA SER A 570 19.42 -6.61 56.84
C SER A 570 18.49 -7.76 57.16
N ARG A 571 18.29 -8.68 56.22
CA ARG A 571 17.54 -9.93 56.43
C ARG A 571 18.24 -11.13 55.83
N ALA A 572 17.97 -12.33 56.34
CA ALA A 572 18.54 -13.55 55.79
C ALA A 572 17.77 -14.02 54.53
N LEU A 573 18.49 -14.65 53.60
CA LEU A 573 17.86 -15.30 52.44
C LEU A 573 16.91 -16.40 52.90
N GLY A 574 15.62 -16.18 52.74
CA GLY A 574 14.52 -17.00 53.24
C GLY A 574 13.44 -16.21 53.95
N GLN A 575 13.70 -14.94 54.26
CA GLN A 575 12.77 -14.05 54.93
C GLN A 575 12.34 -12.90 53.99
N GLY A 576 11.04 -12.67 53.93
CA GLY A 576 10.43 -11.54 53.23
C GLY A 576 10.38 -11.62 51.70
N LEU A 577 9.62 -10.67 51.14
CA LEU A 577 9.29 -10.60 49.72
C LEU A 577 10.52 -10.59 48.80
N PHE A 578 11.57 -9.87 49.19
CA PHE A 578 12.81 -9.78 48.40
C PHE A 578 13.52 -11.13 48.29
N SER A 579 13.43 -11.97 49.33
CA SER A 579 13.94 -13.33 49.23
C SER A 579 13.18 -14.17 48.19
N LEU A 580 11.89 -13.90 47.97
CA LEU A 580 11.08 -14.63 46.99
C LEU A 580 11.57 -14.33 45.57
N ALA A 581 11.77 -13.05 45.26
CA ALA A 581 12.29 -12.59 43.96
C ALA A 581 13.68 -13.17 43.66
N ILE A 582 14.57 -13.19 44.66
CA ILE A 582 15.92 -13.76 44.53
C ILE A 582 15.87 -15.28 44.34
N LYS A 583 15.12 -16.02 45.17
CA LYS A 583 15.07 -17.49 45.09
C LYS A 583 14.43 -18.00 43.81
N GLN A 584 13.36 -17.33 43.36
CA GLN A 584 12.64 -17.71 42.14
C GLN A 584 13.30 -17.14 40.88
N ASN A 585 14.27 -16.22 41.04
CA ASN A 585 14.91 -15.49 39.96
C ASN A 585 13.90 -14.88 38.98
N ARG A 586 12.80 -14.33 39.50
CA ARG A 586 11.75 -13.71 38.70
C ARG A 586 11.33 -12.39 39.31
N SER A 587 10.89 -11.48 38.45
CA SER A 587 10.28 -10.24 38.86
C SER A 587 8.85 -10.50 39.34
N LEU A 588 8.40 -9.70 40.30
CA LEU A 588 7.10 -9.81 40.93
C LEU A 588 6.37 -8.48 40.77
N ILE A 589 5.10 -8.53 40.40
CA ILE A 589 4.21 -7.38 40.34
C ILE A 589 2.95 -7.71 41.13
N TYR A 590 2.56 -6.79 42.01
CA TYR A 590 1.31 -6.86 42.76
C TYR A 590 0.56 -5.56 42.55
N ASN A 591 -0.57 -5.64 41.86
CA ASN A 591 -1.40 -4.47 41.57
C ASN A 591 -2.29 -4.08 42.76
N ASP A 592 -2.61 -5.02 43.65
CA ASP A 592 -3.15 -4.70 44.98
C ASP A 592 -2.52 -5.63 46.02
N PHE A 593 -1.63 -5.09 46.85
CA PHE A 593 -0.82 -5.84 47.81
C PHE A 593 -1.48 -5.85 49.19
N THR A 594 -2.43 -6.77 49.36
CA THR A 594 -3.28 -6.89 50.55
C THR A 594 -2.51 -7.42 51.77
N ALA A 595 -3.08 -7.23 52.97
CA ALA A 595 -2.52 -7.75 54.23
C ALA A 595 -2.31 -9.28 54.20
N GLU A 596 -3.24 -10.03 53.60
CA GLU A 596 -3.10 -11.49 53.43
C GLU A 596 -1.86 -11.84 52.57
N MET A 597 -1.60 -11.07 51.51
CA MET A 597 -0.43 -11.26 50.66
C MET A 597 0.87 -10.85 51.38
N GLN A 598 0.82 -9.80 52.20
CA GLN A 598 1.94 -9.38 53.05
C GLN A 598 2.33 -10.50 54.02
N GLU A 599 1.37 -11.12 54.69
CA GLU A 599 1.60 -12.24 55.61
C GLU A 599 2.13 -13.48 54.86
N ALA A 600 1.51 -13.83 53.73
CA ALA A 600 1.92 -14.98 52.91
C ALA A 600 3.34 -14.84 52.34
N THR A 601 3.76 -13.61 52.03
CA THR A 601 5.11 -13.32 51.52
C THR A 601 6.11 -12.98 52.62
N GLN A 602 5.65 -12.91 53.88
CA GLN A 602 6.42 -12.42 55.04
C GLN A 602 7.03 -11.04 54.79
N ALA A 603 6.39 -10.22 53.96
CA ALA A 603 6.90 -8.91 53.60
C ALA A 603 7.06 -8.03 54.85
N ILE A 604 8.19 -7.33 54.92
CA ILE A 604 8.41 -6.32 55.95
C ILE A 604 7.72 -5.05 55.43
N VAL A 605 6.60 -4.68 56.04
CA VAL A 605 5.85 -3.47 55.72
C VAL A 605 6.30 -2.36 56.67
N ILE A 606 6.60 -1.18 56.13
CA ILE A 606 6.95 0.01 56.90
C ILE A 606 5.69 0.89 56.97
N GLY A 607 5.31 1.31 58.18
CA GLY A 607 4.04 2.00 58.46
C GLY A 607 3.07 1.16 59.32
N ALA A 608 2.14 1.80 60.04
CA ALA A 608 1.09 1.11 60.80
C ALA A 608 -0.09 0.72 59.90
N GLU A 609 -0.86 -0.33 60.24
CA GLU A 609 -2.01 -0.82 59.43
C GLU A 609 -3.11 0.24 59.16
N GLU A 610 -3.18 1.30 59.97
CA GLU A 610 -4.15 2.40 59.83
C GLU A 610 -3.58 3.64 59.12
N ASP A 611 -2.36 3.56 58.56
CA ASP A 611 -1.68 4.69 57.92
C ASP A 611 -2.07 4.81 56.43
N PRO A 612 -2.55 5.98 55.94
CA PRO A 612 -2.80 6.22 54.52
C PRO A 612 -1.54 6.10 53.62
N THR A 613 -0.36 5.90 54.20
CA THR A 613 0.92 5.61 53.52
C THR A 613 1.25 4.11 53.44
N GLN A 614 0.29 3.22 53.61
CA GLN A 614 0.53 1.80 53.37
C GLN A 614 0.70 1.50 51.88
N VAL A 615 1.72 0.72 51.53
CA VAL A 615 1.97 0.25 50.17
C VAL A 615 0.82 -0.63 49.69
N ARG A 616 0.21 -0.25 48.58
CA ARG A 616 -0.92 -0.93 47.94
C ARG A 616 -0.56 -1.56 46.61
N SER A 617 0.50 -1.13 45.94
CA SER A 617 1.02 -1.85 44.78
C SER A 617 2.53 -1.75 44.73
N LEU A 618 3.16 -2.74 44.11
CA LEU A 618 4.62 -2.81 44.06
C LEU A 618 5.14 -3.67 42.92
N VAL A 619 6.33 -3.30 42.45
CA VAL A 619 7.15 -4.08 41.53
C VAL A 619 8.47 -4.41 42.22
N VAL A 620 8.88 -5.67 42.17
CA VAL A 620 10.17 -6.16 42.70
C VAL A 620 10.92 -6.86 41.58
N VAL A 621 12.14 -6.42 41.32
CA VAL A 621 12.98 -6.95 40.25
C VAL A 621 14.34 -7.39 40.81
N PRO A 622 14.82 -8.60 40.49
CA PRO A 622 16.18 -9.01 40.82
C PRO A 622 17.21 -8.29 39.96
N ILE A 623 18.29 -7.81 40.60
CA ILE A 623 19.45 -7.21 39.94
C ILE A 623 20.37 -8.34 39.50
N ARG A 624 20.54 -8.52 38.19
CA ARG A 624 21.27 -9.65 37.60
C ARG A 624 22.54 -9.18 36.89
N LEU A 625 23.65 -9.87 37.16
CA LEU A 625 24.88 -9.75 36.37
C LEU A 625 25.24 -11.14 35.83
N GLY A 626 24.95 -11.35 34.53
CA GLY A 626 25.05 -12.68 33.92
C GLY A 626 24.10 -13.68 34.58
N LYS A 627 24.64 -14.73 35.21
CA LYS A 627 23.86 -15.77 35.92
C LYS A 627 23.73 -15.49 37.43
N GLU A 628 24.40 -14.47 37.95
CA GLU A 628 24.38 -14.16 39.37
C GLU A 628 23.37 -13.07 39.70
N ILE A 629 22.69 -13.22 40.83
CA ILE A 629 21.82 -12.19 41.41
C ILE A 629 22.66 -11.39 42.40
N LYS A 630 22.81 -10.09 42.16
CA LYS A 630 23.57 -9.17 43.01
C LYS A 630 22.69 -8.46 44.04
N GLY A 631 21.36 -8.49 43.88
CA GLY A 631 20.44 -7.79 44.76
C GLY A 631 19.01 -7.73 44.21
N VAL A 632 18.23 -6.80 44.73
CA VAL A 632 16.88 -6.47 44.28
C VAL A 632 16.68 -4.97 44.25
N ILE A 633 15.84 -4.52 43.32
CA ILE A 633 15.32 -3.17 43.21
C ILE A 633 13.79 -3.25 43.29
N SER A 634 13.15 -2.33 44.01
CA SER A 634 11.69 -2.29 44.12
C SER A 634 11.18 -0.86 44.10
N ALA A 635 10.17 -0.63 43.26
CA ALA A 635 9.34 0.57 43.25
C ALA A 635 7.97 0.23 43.84
N GLN A 636 7.46 1.09 44.72
CA GLN A 636 6.22 0.84 45.46
C GLN A 636 5.36 2.10 45.50
N SER A 637 4.03 1.89 45.51
CA SER A 637 3.04 2.97 45.57
C SER A 637 2.00 2.72 46.64
N TYR A 638 1.50 3.81 47.24
CA TYR A 638 0.36 3.77 48.16
C TYR A 638 -0.98 3.59 47.44
N ARG A 639 -1.00 3.63 46.10
CA ARG A 639 -2.22 3.44 45.29
C ARG A 639 -2.29 2.01 44.75
N PRO A 640 -3.46 1.38 44.75
CA PRO A 640 -3.65 0.14 43.99
C PRO A 640 -3.59 0.45 42.48
N ASN A 641 -3.21 -0.57 41.70
CA ASN A 641 -3.09 -0.57 40.24
C ASN A 641 -2.17 0.54 39.69
N ALA A 642 -1.13 0.93 40.45
CA ALA A 642 -0.20 1.97 40.01
C ALA A 642 0.80 1.49 38.95
N TYR A 643 0.97 0.17 38.79
CA TYR A 643 1.97 -0.44 37.91
C TYR A 643 1.32 -1.33 36.85
N ARG A 644 1.93 -1.34 35.67
CA ARG A 644 1.61 -2.20 34.54
C ARG A 644 2.80 -3.10 34.20
N GLU A 645 2.62 -3.99 33.23
CA GLU A 645 3.72 -4.84 32.74
C GLU A 645 4.85 -4.00 32.12
N GLU A 646 4.52 -2.87 31.47
CA GLU A 646 5.53 -1.97 30.90
C GLU A 646 6.42 -1.31 31.98
N ASP A 647 5.87 -1.07 33.18
CA ASP A 647 6.62 -0.55 34.32
C ASP A 647 7.60 -1.62 34.86
N ARG A 648 7.16 -2.89 34.92
CA ARG A 648 8.02 -4.03 35.27
C ARG A 648 9.19 -4.15 34.29
N GLU A 649 8.92 -4.08 32.99
CA GLU A 649 9.96 -4.13 31.95
C GLU A 649 10.93 -2.95 32.06
N SER A 650 10.42 -1.75 32.33
CA SER A 650 11.24 -0.55 32.56
C SER A 650 12.13 -0.69 33.80
N LEU A 651 11.62 -1.27 34.89
CA LEU A 651 12.41 -1.52 36.10
C LEU A 651 13.43 -2.64 35.90
N GLU A 652 13.13 -3.67 35.08
CA GLU A 652 14.10 -4.70 34.65
C GLU A 652 15.27 -4.14 33.84
N MET A 653 14.96 -3.21 32.94
CA MET A 653 15.95 -2.47 32.19
C MET A 653 16.87 -1.66 33.12
N LEU A 654 16.29 -0.93 34.07
CA LEU A 654 17.05 -0.21 35.10
C LEU A 654 17.85 -1.14 36.00
N ALA A 655 17.30 -2.29 36.40
CA ALA A 655 17.99 -3.28 37.24
C ALA A 655 19.24 -3.83 36.54
N THR A 656 19.18 -4.01 35.21
CA THR A 656 20.32 -4.44 34.40
C THR A 656 21.43 -3.38 34.40
N GLN A 657 21.10 -2.10 34.20
CA GLN A 657 22.09 -1.02 34.30
C GLN A 657 22.62 -0.85 35.73
N THR A 658 21.75 -1.02 36.72
CA THR A 658 22.12 -1.01 38.14
C THR A 658 23.19 -2.07 38.43
N ALA A 659 23.04 -3.29 37.88
CA ALA A 659 24.03 -4.35 38.06
C ALA A 659 25.41 -3.93 37.53
N ILE A 660 25.46 -3.30 36.35
CA ILE A 660 26.70 -2.80 35.73
C ILE A 660 27.30 -1.67 36.58
N ALA A 661 26.47 -0.73 37.05
CA ALA A 661 26.89 0.39 37.87
C ALA A 661 27.57 -0.05 39.18
N LEU A 662 26.95 -1.02 39.85
CA LEU A 662 27.44 -1.57 41.11
C LEU A 662 28.75 -2.36 40.91
N GLU A 663 28.85 -3.13 39.83
CA GLU A 663 30.07 -3.87 39.50
C GLU A 663 31.23 -2.91 39.19
N ASN A 664 30.99 -1.87 38.38
CA ASN A 664 32.00 -0.86 38.07
C ASN A 664 32.50 -0.15 39.35
N ASN A 665 31.59 0.24 40.24
CA ASN A 665 31.95 0.90 41.49
C ASN A 665 32.78 -0.03 42.41
N SER A 666 32.41 -1.31 42.49
CA SER A 666 33.16 -2.32 43.25
C SER A 666 34.57 -2.55 42.69
N LEU A 667 34.68 -2.71 41.37
CA LEU A 667 35.97 -2.86 40.68
C LEU A 667 36.85 -1.63 40.86
N PHE A 668 36.29 -0.43 40.71
CA PHE A 668 37.01 0.82 40.91
C PHE A 668 37.53 0.95 42.34
N SER A 669 36.68 0.67 43.34
CA SER A 669 37.08 0.68 44.76
C SER A 669 38.23 -0.30 45.02
N LYS A 670 38.18 -1.49 44.41
CA LYS A 670 39.23 -2.50 44.54
C LYS A 670 40.54 -2.08 43.86
N VAL A 671 40.46 -1.43 42.70
CA VAL A 671 41.62 -0.85 42.01
C VAL A 671 42.24 0.27 42.86
N GLN A 672 41.45 1.14 43.47
CA GLN A 672 41.95 2.18 44.36
C GLN A 672 42.64 1.58 45.59
N GLU A 673 42.06 0.56 46.24
CA GLU A 673 42.67 -0.10 47.40
C GLU A 673 44.02 -0.76 47.06
N MET A 674 44.09 -1.46 45.92
CA MET A 674 45.33 -2.05 45.40
C MET A 674 46.37 -0.98 45.01
N ALA A 675 45.93 0.21 44.60
CA ALA A 675 46.81 1.31 44.26
C ALA A 675 47.34 2.08 45.49
N MET A 676 46.69 1.96 46.65
CA MET A 676 47.02 2.71 47.88
C MET A 676 47.83 1.93 48.91
N THR A 677 47.81 0.60 48.86
CA THR A 677 48.50 -0.27 49.82
C THR A 677 49.73 -0.95 49.23
N ASP A 678 50.69 -1.35 50.08
CA ASP A 678 51.83 -2.19 49.69
C ASP A 678 51.40 -3.66 49.66
N SER A 679 51.58 -4.31 48.50
CA SER A 679 51.06 -5.67 48.25
C SER A 679 51.65 -6.75 49.16
N LEU A 680 52.81 -6.49 49.77
CA LEU A 680 53.45 -7.45 50.67
C LEU A 680 53.00 -7.25 52.12
N THR A 681 52.95 -6.01 52.59
CA THR A 681 52.78 -5.69 54.02
C THR A 681 51.38 -5.23 54.41
N ASN A 682 50.51 -4.92 53.44
CA ASN A 682 49.13 -4.47 53.62
C ASN A 682 48.97 -3.19 54.48
N ILE A 683 50.01 -2.34 54.46
CA ILE A 683 49.99 -0.97 54.98
C ILE A 683 50.03 0.01 53.80
N PHE A 684 49.98 1.32 54.02
CA PHE A 684 50.04 2.27 52.91
C PHE A 684 51.36 2.12 52.13
N ASN A 685 51.29 2.30 50.82
CA ASN A 685 52.50 2.39 50.00
C ASN A 685 53.06 3.82 50.03
N ARG A 686 54.27 3.99 49.50
CA ARG A 686 54.94 5.30 49.41
C ARG A 686 54.08 6.37 48.76
N ARG A 687 53.34 6.06 47.68
CA ARG A 687 52.50 7.06 46.99
C ARG A 687 51.40 7.58 47.91
N ARG A 688 50.65 6.67 48.55
CA ARG A 688 49.57 7.04 49.47
C ARG A 688 50.07 7.79 50.69
N PHE A 689 51.28 7.48 51.16
CA PHE A 689 51.93 8.25 52.22
C PHE A 689 52.08 9.72 51.83
N PHE A 690 52.68 10.04 50.68
CA PHE A 690 52.88 11.43 50.24
C PHE A 690 51.55 12.17 50.08
N GLU A 691 50.52 11.53 49.51
CA GLU A 691 49.18 12.12 49.38
C GLU A 691 48.58 12.57 50.72
N LEU A 692 48.72 11.76 51.76
CA LEU A 692 48.21 12.08 53.10
C LEU A 692 49.15 13.04 53.85
N ALA A 693 50.46 12.85 53.67
CA ALA A 693 51.49 13.60 54.36
C ALA A 693 51.55 15.06 53.91
N ASP A 694 51.32 15.37 52.63
CA ASP A 694 51.25 16.74 52.12
C ASP A 694 50.10 17.52 52.76
N ALA A 695 48.91 16.92 52.80
CA ALA A 695 47.74 17.54 53.40
C ALA A 695 47.90 17.79 54.90
N GLU A 696 48.49 16.82 55.60
CA GLU A 696 48.76 16.93 57.03
C GLU A 696 49.87 17.94 57.34
N PHE A 697 50.95 17.94 56.56
CA PHE A 697 52.05 18.91 56.69
C PHE A 697 51.53 20.34 56.54
N GLU A 698 50.76 20.63 55.49
CA GLU A 698 50.18 21.96 55.26
C GLU A 698 49.26 22.39 56.40
N ARG A 699 48.46 21.46 56.93
CA ARG A 699 47.57 21.72 58.06
C ARG A 699 48.38 22.06 59.31
N SER A 700 49.33 21.21 59.68
CA SER A 700 50.14 21.39 60.89
C SER A 700 51.04 22.63 60.81
N HIS A 701 51.65 22.89 59.66
CA HIS A 701 52.49 24.07 59.44
C HIS A 701 51.68 25.37 59.52
N ARG A 702 50.46 25.40 58.95
CA ARG A 702 49.59 26.58 58.97
C ARG A 702 49.06 26.91 60.35
N TYR A 703 48.62 25.90 61.09
CA TYR A 703 48.00 26.07 62.41
C TYR A 703 48.97 25.91 63.57
N GLN A 704 50.25 25.67 63.28
CA GLN A 704 51.31 25.46 64.28
C GLN A 704 50.97 24.30 65.25
N HIS A 705 50.41 23.22 64.69
CA HIS A 705 50.14 21.99 65.42
C HIS A 705 51.38 21.08 65.40
N PRO A 706 51.70 20.38 66.51
CA PRO A 706 52.85 19.49 66.56
C PRO A 706 52.66 18.32 65.59
N LEU A 707 53.66 18.06 64.76
CA LEU A 707 53.66 16.98 63.77
C LEU A 707 55.05 16.34 63.77
N SER A 708 55.12 15.02 63.91
CA SER A 708 56.39 14.30 63.90
C SER A 708 56.44 13.22 62.85
N ILE A 709 57.64 12.97 62.31
CA ILE A 709 57.92 11.87 61.38
C ILE A 709 58.96 10.93 61.98
N ILE A 710 58.69 9.63 61.84
CA ILE A 710 59.58 8.55 62.20
C ILE A 710 59.96 7.80 60.93
N MET A 711 61.23 7.87 60.52
CA MET A 711 61.81 6.96 59.53
C MET A 711 62.41 5.76 60.24
N MET A 712 62.14 4.55 59.76
CA MET A 712 62.66 3.33 60.38
C MET A 712 63.10 2.31 59.34
N ASP A 713 64.09 1.51 59.70
CA ASP A 713 64.70 0.52 58.82
C ASP A 713 65.13 -0.72 59.60
N ILE A 714 64.98 -1.89 58.97
CA ILE A 714 65.32 -3.17 59.56
C ILE A 714 66.84 -3.38 59.51
N ASP A 715 67.46 -3.43 60.69
CA ASP A 715 68.90 -3.59 60.82
C ASP A 715 69.38 -4.90 60.19
N HIS A 716 70.36 -4.77 59.29
CA HIS A 716 71.00 -5.91 58.62
C HIS A 716 70.04 -6.81 57.82
N PHE A 717 68.93 -6.27 57.31
CA PHE A 717 67.94 -7.07 56.56
C PHE A 717 68.53 -7.81 55.35
N LYS A 718 69.52 -7.22 54.66
CA LYS A 718 70.27 -7.94 53.61
C LYS A 718 70.86 -9.27 54.10
N ARG A 719 71.39 -9.34 55.33
CA ARG A 719 71.89 -10.61 55.90
C ARG A 719 70.78 -11.62 56.12
N VAL A 720 69.58 -11.17 56.47
CA VAL A 720 68.40 -12.04 56.60
C VAL A 720 68.07 -12.66 55.25
N ASN A 721 68.01 -11.86 54.19
CA ASN A 721 67.78 -12.35 52.82
C ASN A 721 68.89 -13.29 52.35
N ASP A 722 70.16 -12.93 52.58
CA ASP A 722 71.30 -13.74 52.15
C ASP A 722 71.39 -15.08 52.92
N SER A 723 70.93 -15.12 54.18
CA SER A 723 71.03 -16.32 55.04
C SER A 723 69.79 -17.23 54.98
N HIS A 724 68.61 -16.66 54.72
CA HIS A 724 67.32 -17.38 54.83
C HIS A 724 66.46 -17.31 53.56
N GLY A 725 66.91 -16.57 52.54
CA GLY A 725 66.20 -16.38 51.27
C GLY A 725 65.16 -15.26 51.31
N HIS A 726 64.78 -14.77 50.13
CA HIS A 726 63.84 -13.66 49.98
C HIS A 726 62.45 -13.95 50.57
N ALA A 727 61.96 -15.19 50.48
CA ALA A 727 60.67 -15.57 51.08
C ALA A 727 60.67 -15.40 52.62
N ALA A 728 61.81 -15.60 53.28
CA ALA A 728 61.96 -15.34 54.70
C ALA A 728 61.99 -13.84 55.00
N GLY A 729 62.67 -13.04 54.16
CA GLY A 729 62.62 -11.58 54.23
C GLY A 729 61.20 -11.03 54.11
N ASP A 730 60.38 -11.61 53.21
CA ASP A 730 58.98 -11.23 53.03
C ASP A 730 58.11 -11.54 54.27
N ILE A 731 58.39 -12.63 54.98
CA ILE A 731 57.75 -12.93 56.27
C ILE A 731 58.17 -11.90 57.32
N VAL A 732 59.46 -11.55 57.38
CA VAL A 732 59.98 -10.54 58.30
C VAL A 732 59.30 -9.19 58.06
N LEU A 733 59.23 -8.72 56.83
CA LEU A 733 58.57 -7.45 56.48
C LEU A 733 57.11 -7.42 56.91
N ARG A 734 56.36 -8.50 56.68
CA ARG A 734 54.96 -8.63 57.11
C ARG A 734 54.79 -8.58 58.62
N GLN A 735 55.61 -9.32 59.36
CA GLN A 735 55.51 -9.36 60.82
C GLN A 735 55.97 -8.05 61.46
N VAL A 736 57.05 -7.44 60.96
CA VAL A 736 57.49 -6.11 61.42
C VAL A 736 56.40 -5.07 61.18
N ALA A 737 55.81 -5.03 59.97
CA ALA A 737 54.71 -4.13 59.67
C ALA A 737 53.51 -4.34 60.61
N ALA A 738 53.11 -5.60 60.87
CA ALA A 738 52.02 -5.90 61.79
C ALA A 738 52.32 -5.45 63.24
N ILE A 739 53.53 -5.69 63.74
CA ILE A 739 53.97 -5.27 65.08
C ILE A 739 53.96 -3.74 65.19
N CYS A 740 54.55 -3.03 64.22
CA CYS A 740 54.57 -1.57 64.20
C CYS A 740 53.14 -1.01 64.11
N LYS A 741 52.29 -1.52 63.22
CA LYS A 741 50.89 -1.09 63.07
C LYS A 741 50.08 -1.23 64.35
N SER A 742 50.29 -2.30 65.12
CA SER A 742 49.62 -2.50 66.42
C SER A 742 50.04 -1.51 67.51
N SER A 743 51.15 -0.80 67.29
CA SER A 743 51.69 0.21 68.20
C SER A 743 51.25 1.64 67.85
N LEU A 744 50.41 1.82 66.83
CA LEU A 744 50.01 3.12 66.29
C LEU A 744 48.51 3.36 66.48
N ARG A 745 48.12 4.64 66.55
CA ARG A 745 46.73 5.09 66.62
C ARG A 745 46.11 5.07 65.22
N THR A 746 44.78 5.04 65.15
CA THR A 746 44.04 5.11 63.87
C THR A 746 44.36 6.37 63.05
N VAL A 747 44.72 7.46 63.72
CA VAL A 747 45.08 8.75 63.08
C VAL A 747 46.52 8.80 62.58
N ASP A 748 47.37 7.87 63.00
CA ASP A 748 48.78 7.85 62.60
C ASP A 748 48.90 7.26 61.19
N ILE A 749 49.69 7.90 60.32
CA ILE A 749 49.85 7.46 58.93
C ILE A 749 51.08 6.55 58.86
N PHE A 750 50.87 5.27 58.57
CA PHE A 750 51.93 4.27 58.49
C PHE A 750 52.07 3.67 57.10
N ALA A 751 53.28 3.74 56.54
CA ALA A 751 53.56 3.29 55.18
C ALA A 751 54.91 2.58 55.04
N ARG A 752 55.00 1.73 54.00
CA ARG A 752 56.28 1.20 53.52
C ARG A 752 56.89 2.19 52.54
N TYR A 753 58.04 2.75 52.90
CA TYR A 753 58.71 3.79 52.11
C TYR A 753 59.48 3.19 50.93
N GLY A 754 60.15 2.06 51.14
CA GLY A 754 60.83 1.31 50.08
C GLY A 754 61.70 0.18 50.65
N GLY A 755 61.75 -0.98 49.98
CA GLY A 755 62.60 -2.09 50.44
C GLY A 755 62.30 -2.52 51.88
N GLU A 756 63.25 -2.27 52.79
CA GLU A 756 63.19 -2.55 54.24
C GLU A 756 62.86 -1.33 55.11
N GLU A 757 62.56 -0.18 54.47
CA GLU A 757 62.29 1.10 55.11
C GLU A 757 60.78 1.35 55.26
N PHE A 758 60.40 1.86 56.42
CA PHE A 758 59.05 2.25 56.77
C PHE A 758 59.04 3.68 57.29
N VAL A 759 57.90 4.35 57.15
CA VAL A 759 57.68 5.71 57.63
C VAL A 759 56.39 5.80 58.40
N VAL A 760 56.41 6.54 59.51
CA VAL A 760 55.23 6.91 60.29
C VAL A 760 55.17 8.42 60.39
N MET A 761 54.00 9.00 60.12
CA MET A 761 53.68 10.38 60.45
C MET A 761 52.67 10.39 61.62
N LEU A 762 52.97 11.21 62.62
CA LEU A 762 52.24 11.31 63.88
C LEU A 762 51.67 12.73 64.02
N PRO A 763 50.41 12.97 63.61
CA PRO A 763 49.72 14.23 63.87
C PRO A 763 49.56 14.50 65.37
N GLU A 764 49.50 15.78 65.75
CA GLU A 764 49.33 16.22 67.14
C GLU A 764 50.32 15.58 68.11
N THR A 765 51.58 15.44 67.69
CA THR A 765 52.62 14.72 68.45
C THR A 765 53.97 15.40 68.30
N ASN A 766 54.57 15.78 69.43
CA ASN A 766 55.90 16.41 69.46
C ASN A 766 57.04 15.36 69.39
N ALA A 767 58.30 15.81 69.25
CA ALA A 767 59.45 14.94 69.09
C ALA A 767 59.64 13.96 70.27
N GLU A 768 59.34 14.38 71.50
CA GLU A 768 59.50 13.55 72.68
C GLU A 768 58.48 12.42 72.70
N GLU A 769 57.20 12.73 72.45
CA GLU A 769 56.11 11.76 72.34
C GLU A 769 56.30 10.79 71.16
N ALA A 770 56.78 11.30 70.03
CA ALA A 770 57.16 10.49 68.88
C ALA A 770 58.33 9.54 69.23
N SER A 771 59.31 10.00 70.01
CA SER A 771 60.42 9.17 70.46
C SER A 771 59.97 8.02 71.38
N TYR A 772 58.99 8.25 72.26
CA TYR A 772 58.38 7.19 73.07
C TYR A 772 57.66 6.15 72.20
N THR A 773 56.96 6.61 71.15
CA THR A 773 56.29 5.72 70.19
C THR A 773 57.30 4.89 69.38
N ALA A 774 58.39 5.52 68.92
CA ALA A 774 59.50 4.85 68.26
C ALA A 774 60.17 3.81 69.18
N GLU A 775 60.43 4.16 70.43
CA GLU A 775 61.08 3.28 71.41
C GLU A 775 60.20 2.07 71.77
N ARG A 776 58.88 2.28 71.83
CA ARG A 776 57.90 1.19 72.00
C ARG A 776 57.95 0.23 70.81
N MET A 777 57.93 0.73 69.58
CA MET A 777 58.05 -0.09 68.37
C MET A 777 59.38 -0.85 68.33
N ARG A 778 60.49 -0.16 68.60
CA ARG A 778 61.84 -0.73 68.67
C ARG A 778 61.92 -1.89 69.66
N SER A 779 61.46 -1.66 70.89
CA SER A 779 61.46 -2.67 71.95
C SER A 779 60.55 -3.85 71.64
N LEU A 780 59.38 -3.61 71.04
CA LEU A 780 58.44 -4.65 70.63
C LEU A 780 59.01 -5.56 69.54
N VAL A 781 59.65 -4.99 68.52
CA VAL A 781 60.25 -5.81 67.46
C VAL A 781 61.45 -6.57 67.98
N ALA A 782 62.35 -5.92 68.74
CA ALA A 782 63.56 -6.56 69.26
C ALA A 782 63.26 -7.76 70.20
N ARG A 783 62.12 -7.74 70.92
CA ARG A 783 61.74 -8.81 71.85
C ARG A 783 60.85 -9.90 71.25
N THR A 784 60.32 -9.70 70.05
CA THR A 784 59.38 -10.64 69.40
C THR A 784 60.13 -11.46 68.36
N PRO A 785 60.39 -12.77 68.60
CA PRO A 785 61.00 -13.62 67.60
C PRO A 785 60.07 -13.81 66.40
N ILE A 786 60.59 -13.62 65.19
CA ILE A 786 59.86 -13.81 63.94
C ILE A 786 59.94 -15.28 63.53
N SER A 787 58.79 -15.93 63.42
CA SER A 787 58.69 -17.34 63.01
C SER A 787 58.79 -17.48 61.49
N LEU A 788 59.76 -18.27 61.04
CA LEU A 788 60.03 -18.67 59.65
C LEU A 788 59.75 -20.18 59.46
N GLY A 789 58.63 -20.67 60.00
CA GLY A 789 58.33 -22.11 60.07
C GLY A 789 58.98 -22.75 61.30
N ASP A 790 59.90 -23.69 61.10
CA ASP A 790 60.59 -24.41 62.19
C ASP A 790 61.74 -23.62 62.84
N LYS A 791 62.04 -22.42 62.33
CA LYS A 791 63.11 -21.54 62.81
C LYS A 791 62.53 -20.20 63.25
N SER A 792 63.07 -19.63 64.32
CA SER A 792 62.80 -18.25 64.72
C SER A 792 64.06 -17.41 64.60
N ILE A 793 63.90 -16.17 64.13
CA ILE A 793 64.98 -15.19 64.06
C ILE A 793 64.59 -13.93 64.83
N GLN A 794 65.58 -13.24 65.37
CA GLN A 794 65.38 -11.91 65.93
C GLN A 794 65.93 -10.86 64.98
N VAL A 795 65.18 -9.79 64.81
CA VAL A 795 65.58 -8.61 64.03
C VAL A 795 65.44 -7.37 64.90
N THR A 796 66.20 -6.34 64.59
CA THR A 796 66.12 -5.04 65.27
C THR A 796 65.84 -3.96 64.26
N LEU A 797 65.27 -2.84 64.70
CA LEU A 797 65.04 -1.68 63.86
C LEU A 797 65.80 -0.48 64.43
N SER A 798 66.32 0.34 63.53
CA SER A 798 66.81 1.68 63.84
C SER A 798 65.75 2.71 63.46
N PHE A 799 65.63 3.78 64.24
CA PHE A 799 64.62 4.82 64.07
C PHE A 799 65.25 6.21 64.07
N GLY A 800 64.81 7.07 63.15
CA GLY A 800 65.06 8.51 63.14
C GLY A 800 63.76 9.25 63.40
N VAL A 801 63.77 10.22 64.32
CA VAL A 801 62.59 10.98 64.72
C VAL A 801 62.86 12.46 64.46
N VAL A 802 61.89 13.17 63.91
CA VAL A 802 61.94 14.62 63.75
C VAL A 802 60.57 15.20 64.01
N GLU A 803 60.53 16.39 64.59
CA GLU A 803 59.33 17.21 64.72
C GLU A 803 59.38 18.35 63.71
N LEU A 804 58.23 18.70 63.16
CA LEU A 804 58.03 19.84 62.28
C LEU A 804 58.41 21.13 63.00
N ASP A 805 59.29 21.92 62.40
CA ASP A 805 59.59 23.28 62.84
C ASP A 805 59.28 24.30 61.73
N GLU A 806 59.20 25.58 62.09
CA GLU A 806 58.93 26.68 61.16
C GLU A 806 59.95 26.79 60.01
N SER A 807 61.13 26.18 60.15
CA SER A 807 62.17 26.24 59.11
C SER A 807 62.01 25.19 58.01
N CYS A 808 61.14 24.20 58.22
CA CYS A 808 60.87 23.14 57.24
C CYS A 808 59.87 23.61 56.19
N LYS A 809 60.25 23.56 54.90
CA LYS A 809 59.44 24.14 53.82
C LYS A 809 58.44 23.18 53.18
N ASN A 810 58.71 21.88 53.25
CA ASN A 810 57.88 20.84 52.66
C ASN A 810 58.10 19.50 53.39
N ILE A 811 57.29 18.50 53.00
CA ILE A 811 57.35 17.16 53.55
C ILE A 811 58.69 16.46 53.25
N GLU A 812 59.29 16.71 52.08
CA GLU A 812 60.55 16.08 51.68
C GLU A 812 61.70 16.51 52.58
N GLU A 813 61.76 17.78 52.97
CA GLU A 813 62.76 18.28 53.90
C GLU A 813 62.57 17.68 55.30
N LEU A 814 61.32 17.47 55.74
CA LEU A 814 61.04 16.83 57.02
C LEU A 814 61.46 15.35 56.99
N LEU A 815 61.18 14.65 55.90
CA LEU A 815 61.62 13.27 55.69
C LEU A 815 63.16 13.16 55.66
N ASP A 816 63.85 14.06 54.97
CA ASP A 816 65.32 14.09 54.90
C ASP A 816 65.94 14.28 56.29
N ARG A 817 65.38 15.15 57.12
CA ARG A 817 65.81 15.31 58.53
C ARG A 817 65.57 14.04 59.35
N SER A 818 64.43 13.37 59.16
CA SER A 818 64.14 12.08 59.79
C SER A 818 65.14 10.99 59.35
N ASP A 819 65.48 10.95 58.07
CA ASP A 819 66.45 10.01 57.51
C ASP A 819 67.88 10.28 58.02
N GLN A 820 68.29 11.53 58.16
CA GLN A 820 69.57 11.89 58.79
C GLN A 820 69.64 11.38 60.24
N ALA A 821 68.54 11.47 61.00
CA ALA A 821 68.47 10.91 62.35
C ALA A 821 68.50 9.37 62.33
N LEU A 822 67.85 8.73 61.35
CA LEU A 822 67.91 7.28 61.15
C LEU A 822 69.34 6.82 60.84
N TYR A 823 70.05 7.57 59.98
CA TYR A 823 71.45 7.33 59.68
C TYR A 823 72.34 7.38 60.93
N ALA A 824 72.09 8.36 61.82
CA ALA A 824 72.76 8.44 63.12
C ALA A 824 72.46 7.22 64.00
N SER A 825 71.21 6.73 64.00
CA SER A 825 70.85 5.49 64.69
C SER A 825 71.62 4.29 64.16
N LYS A 826 71.71 4.14 62.83
CA LYS A 826 72.45 3.05 62.17
C LYS A 826 73.96 3.11 62.44
N HIS A 827 74.55 4.31 62.48
CA HIS A 827 75.99 4.48 62.71
C HIS A 827 76.41 4.30 64.16
N ASN A 828 75.59 4.75 65.11
CA ASN A 828 75.98 4.75 66.52
C ASN A 828 75.79 3.40 67.23
N GLY A 829 75.43 2.34 66.50
CA GLY A 829 75.33 0.97 67.02
C GLY A 829 73.99 0.28 66.76
N ARG A 830 73.12 0.85 65.90
CA ARG A 830 71.82 0.28 65.52
C ARG A 830 70.88 0.08 66.71
N ASN A 831 69.72 -0.54 66.47
CA ASN A 831 68.71 -0.87 67.48
C ASN A 831 68.44 0.28 68.46
N ARG A 832 68.17 1.48 67.95
CA ARG A 832 67.99 2.70 68.75
C ARG A 832 67.11 3.72 68.05
N VAL A 833 66.68 4.70 68.84
CA VAL A 833 65.97 5.90 68.39
C VAL A 833 66.92 7.08 68.50
N SER A 834 67.02 7.89 67.45
CA SER A 834 67.73 9.17 67.48
C SER A 834 66.75 10.27 67.07
N ILE A 835 66.75 11.38 67.80
CA ILE A 835 65.96 12.57 67.47
C ILE A 835 66.87 13.50 66.66
N TRP A 836 66.37 14.03 65.54
CA TRP A 836 67.08 15.02 64.74
C TRP A 836 67.28 16.29 65.57
N GLN A 837 68.52 16.77 65.63
CA GLN A 837 68.86 18.02 66.28
C GLN A 837 69.43 18.97 65.23
N LYS A 838 68.89 20.20 65.22
CA LYS A 838 69.47 21.28 64.43
C LYS A 838 70.90 21.53 64.94
N LYS A 839 71.90 21.36 64.07
CA LYS A 839 73.27 21.75 64.42
C LYS A 839 73.27 23.23 64.77
N SER A 840 73.57 23.55 66.03
CA SER A 840 73.89 24.92 66.43
C SER A 840 75.08 25.37 65.59
N ALA A 841 74.88 26.41 64.77
CA ALA A 841 75.93 27.02 63.96
C ALA A 841 76.99 27.68 64.85
#